data_AF-A0AAN7WF35-F1
#
_entry.id   AF-A0AAN7WF35-F1
#
_cell.length_a   1.000
_cell.length_b   1.000
_cell.length_c   1.000
_cell.angle_alpha   90.00
_cell.angle_beta   90.00
_cell.angle_gamma   90.00
#
_symmetry.space_group_name_H-M   'P 1'
#
loop_
_entity.id
_entity.type
_entity.pdbx_description
1 polymer ?
#
loop_
_entity_poly.entity_id
_entity_poly.type
_entity_poly.pdbx_seq_one_letter_code
_entity_poly.pdbx_strand_id
1 'polypeptide(L)'
;MSLAMDMNNLSLNDKEIDTLCANTDLLDITSKIDELCDKLQPRTIIKNPYFDLFQGTHSLEVNNPKLDSFLIPLKACEAEFDCNIKHGSNKEQNLIYVTSIADRLVRCIVSWLNDYQSLPTTLLSCKYMEYLLNINSSHTVNIDKKINTGDPLYDCVLSDFIVSISYFAAFIKSLLFKRVIYEEEDLNFNSMGLLGFDRLPTQSDVLDSLNKTIKWVSDSNDLNPNDYTRHLINLLKLVQCLVQLENITTQYSTDTQYLDDLIQLATILNQTDLSFEVPQGSFSMSIQKFCSNQFPPKQIVTPERKNYLGFITMANDIKLILNVSRIDTAVELHQFVSFFNKLKQRHVLARALFPLFLVHQDGTIVGKYSFDDLLYSYFMEFSLMGAQISNNLVNHPNLSESLSMILQDCSNVLYEFYQNCSQNTARYRQGYNRLLLLLDSLQAQLETLESEFISNGMHDIVKSTNNNNNNNSNNPTTTITTTTFNVGNTEVPLMPYASWIFTIKVFAMIEFTLKGFDLEVYKPFEAFDMYYHVYHISNQLESCLNKISQFIKNKIDSIHSMNKKIKKLKAGEKKENSKMEYNRLMKEEMPQLQINRQYLKYLLLQCNINKSLSLFQVLQFSILRSVKLIDGVAPKTSKFVNQELLHNLRFKTFSSIGVPELPSFDIFQDILKSFTIKESLNTPMFHSQMTRMKQYMISQIDEAEESVTTIIKGIKSNDENGEIYTGTRLVKEEALDYYNKYLGSTSGLRDNMEKIVKMIQNRETNEKNNYEVILQFQQGSSTFFPALTVVKKGKQANKETNKSI
;
A
#
# COMPACT_ATOMS: atom_id res chain seq x y z
N MET A 1 31.74 5.34 52.68
CA MET A 1 32.77 5.39 51.62
C MET A 1 32.06 5.84 50.36
N SER A 2 31.78 7.13 50.12
CA SER A 2 32.72 8.25 49.94
C SER A 2 33.87 7.90 49.02
N LEU A 3 33.67 8.19 47.73
CA LEU A 3 34.57 9.05 46.95
C LEU A 3 33.82 9.47 45.68
N ALA A 4 33.20 10.64 45.78
CA ALA A 4 32.93 11.49 44.63
C ALA A 4 34.29 12.01 44.12
N MET A 5 34.48 12.02 42.79
CA MET A 5 35.46 12.89 42.16
C MET A 5 34.80 13.61 41.00
N ASP A 6 34.87 14.94 41.10
CA ASP A 6 34.37 15.96 40.19
C ASP A 6 34.79 15.73 38.73
N MET A 7 33.81 15.67 37.84
CA MET A 7 33.99 15.90 36.41
C MET A 7 33.86 17.39 36.11
N ASN A 8 34.91 18.17 36.36
CA ASN A 8 34.98 19.53 35.83
C ASN A 8 36.41 19.83 35.35
N ASN A 9 36.49 20.22 34.07
CA ASN A 9 37.63 20.74 33.33
C ASN A 9 38.50 19.71 32.60
N LEU A 10 38.19 19.47 31.31
CA LEU A 10 39.19 19.12 30.31
C LEU A 10 38.74 19.67 28.93
N SER A 11 39.24 20.88 28.63
CA SER A 11 39.46 21.31 27.24
C SER A 11 40.80 20.70 26.81
N LEU A 12 40.76 19.76 25.86
CA LEU A 12 41.97 19.08 25.37
C LEU A 12 42.76 20.02 24.45
N ASN A 13 43.96 20.38 24.90
CA ASN A 13 45.04 20.89 24.04
C ASN A 13 45.80 19.70 23.45
N ASP A 14 46.23 19.81 22.19
CA ASP A 14 46.93 18.80 21.38
C ASP A 14 48.24 18.21 21.97
N LYS A 15 48.63 18.59 23.18
CA LYS A 15 49.77 18.03 23.91
C LYS A 15 49.42 16.90 24.89
N GLU A 16 48.14 16.61 25.13
CA GLU A 16 47.74 15.57 26.10
C GLU A 16 47.56 14.17 25.50
N ILE A 17 47.52 14.05 24.17
CA ILE A 17 47.54 12.73 23.51
C ILE A 17 48.90 12.05 23.68
N ASP A 18 49.99 12.82 23.73
CA ASP A 18 51.32 12.30 24.06
C ASP A 18 51.44 11.82 25.52
N THR A 19 50.50 12.20 26.39
CA THR A 19 50.43 11.79 27.81
C THR A 19 49.54 10.56 28.06
N LEU A 20 48.91 9.97 27.04
CA LEU A 20 48.22 8.67 27.17
C LEU A 20 49.20 7.51 27.43
N CYS A 21 50.50 7.74 27.26
CA CYS A 21 51.57 6.81 27.60
C CYS A 21 51.95 6.79 29.10
N ALA A 22 51.25 7.51 29.97
CA ALA A 22 51.63 7.66 31.38
C ALA A 22 50.58 7.17 32.39
N ASN A 23 49.95 6.02 32.13
CA ASN A 23 49.64 4.95 33.10
C ASN A 23 48.62 3.96 32.52
N THR A 24 49.12 2.87 31.94
CA THR A 24 48.52 1.53 31.92
C THR A 24 49.56 0.59 31.30
N ASP A 25 49.92 -0.50 31.96
CA ASP A 25 50.86 -1.51 31.44
C ASP A 25 50.27 -2.18 30.18
N LEU A 26 50.54 -1.62 29.00
CA LEU A 26 50.20 -2.25 27.73
C LEU A 26 51.25 -3.33 27.41
N LEU A 27 50.82 -4.58 27.31
CA LEU A 27 51.64 -5.71 26.89
C LEU A 27 51.36 -6.04 25.42
N ASP A 28 52.40 -6.00 24.57
CA ASP A 28 52.30 -6.47 23.19
C ASP A 28 52.15 -8.01 23.15
N ILE A 29 51.03 -8.48 22.59
CA ILE A 29 50.70 -9.90 22.43
C ILE A 29 50.71 -10.38 20.97
N THR A 30 51.21 -9.56 20.03
CA THR A 30 51.16 -9.84 18.58
C THR A 30 51.82 -11.18 18.25
N SER A 31 53.08 -11.37 18.65
CA SER A 31 53.80 -12.64 18.41
C SER A 31 53.14 -13.83 19.10
N LYS A 32 52.44 -13.60 20.22
CA LYS A 32 51.74 -14.67 20.94
C LYS A 32 50.47 -15.11 20.21
N ILE A 33 49.74 -14.16 19.63
CA ILE A 33 48.57 -14.44 18.79
C ILE A 33 49.01 -15.22 17.55
N ASP A 34 50.08 -14.81 16.86
CA ASP A 34 50.59 -15.53 15.69
C ASP A 34 50.98 -16.99 16.03
N GLU A 35 51.74 -17.20 17.12
CA GLU A 35 52.13 -18.55 17.58
C GLU A 35 50.91 -19.45 17.91
N LEU A 36 49.83 -18.86 18.44
CA LEU A 36 48.59 -19.59 18.72
C LEU A 36 47.78 -19.86 17.45
N CYS A 37 47.73 -18.91 16.52
CA CYS A 37 47.06 -19.04 15.24
C CYS A 37 47.73 -20.10 14.35
N ASP A 38 49.05 -20.22 14.36
CA ASP A 38 49.81 -21.25 13.62
C ASP A 38 49.45 -22.68 14.04
N LYS A 39 48.90 -22.86 15.25
CA LYS A 39 48.42 -24.15 15.76
C LYS A 39 47.00 -24.49 15.29
N LEU A 40 46.27 -23.54 14.73
CA LEU A 40 44.90 -23.73 14.26
C LEU A 40 44.87 -24.44 12.90
N GLN A 41 43.83 -25.25 12.69
CA GLN A 41 43.56 -25.80 11.35
C GLN A 41 42.88 -24.72 10.49
N PRO A 42 43.05 -24.72 9.15
CA PRO A 42 42.46 -23.69 8.29
C PRO A 42 40.93 -23.56 8.38
N ARG A 43 40.23 -24.62 8.77
CA ARG A 43 38.77 -24.63 8.97
C ARG A 43 38.31 -24.13 10.35
N THR A 44 39.25 -23.87 11.26
CA THR A 44 38.94 -23.53 12.65
C THR A 44 38.70 -22.04 12.80
N ILE A 45 37.59 -21.67 13.42
CA ILE A 45 37.29 -20.29 13.80
C ILE A 45 37.17 -20.24 15.32
N ILE A 46 38.05 -19.47 15.96
CA ILE A 46 37.99 -19.22 17.41
C ILE A 46 36.97 -18.10 17.65
N LYS A 47 35.87 -18.44 18.31
CA LYS A 47 34.79 -17.51 18.65
C LYS A 47 34.15 -17.93 19.97
N ASN A 48 33.34 -17.04 20.54
CA ASN A 48 32.43 -17.43 21.61
C ASN A 48 31.49 -18.58 21.11
N PRO A 49 31.27 -19.66 21.89
CA PRO A 49 30.35 -20.72 21.53
C PRO A 49 28.94 -20.22 21.14
N TYR A 50 28.46 -19.16 21.79
CA TYR A 50 27.13 -18.57 21.57
C TYR A 50 27.09 -17.53 20.43
N PHE A 51 28.23 -17.07 19.91
CA PHE A 51 28.26 -16.08 18.82
C PHE A 51 27.96 -16.77 17.48
N ASP A 52 26.94 -16.33 16.76
CA ASP A 52 26.62 -16.83 15.42
C ASP A 52 27.44 -16.08 14.36
N LEU A 53 28.14 -16.82 13.50
CA LEU A 53 28.92 -16.24 12.40
C LEU A 53 28.05 -15.50 11.39
N PHE A 54 26.74 -15.79 11.32
CA PHE A 54 25.82 -15.03 10.50
C PHE A 54 25.76 -13.54 10.92
N GLN A 55 25.93 -13.21 12.20
CA GLN A 55 25.99 -11.81 12.63
C GLN A 55 27.18 -11.06 11.99
N GLY A 56 28.27 -11.78 11.68
CA GLY A 56 29.45 -11.24 11.02
C GLY A 56 29.24 -10.88 9.54
N THR A 57 28.16 -11.31 8.88
CA THR A 57 27.93 -11.01 7.46
C THR A 57 27.58 -9.55 7.19
N HIS A 58 27.25 -8.79 8.23
CA HIS A 58 26.99 -7.34 8.17
C HIS A 58 28.18 -6.51 8.68
N SER A 59 29.34 -7.14 8.92
CA SER A 59 30.53 -6.44 9.40
C SER A 59 31.13 -5.54 8.31
N LEU A 60 31.71 -4.43 8.76
CA LEU A 60 32.58 -3.60 7.93
C LEU A 60 33.98 -4.22 7.86
N GLU A 61 34.75 -3.84 6.85
CA GLU A 61 36.10 -4.35 6.62
C GLU A 61 37.06 -3.17 6.47
N VAL A 62 38.01 -3.05 7.40
CA VAL A 62 39.04 -2.00 7.35
C VAL A 62 39.95 -2.19 6.14
N ASN A 63 40.49 -1.10 5.61
CA ASN A 63 41.32 -1.08 4.40
C ASN A 63 40.59 -1.52 3.10
N ASN A 64 39.27 -1.67 3.12
CA ASN A 64 38.45 -1.94 1.94
C ASN A 64 37.68 -0.67 1.54
N PRO A 65 37.99 0.02 0.42
CA PRO A 65 37.35 1.29 0.05
C PRO A 65 35.82 1.25 -0.09
N LYS A 66 35.23 0.06 -0.23
CA LYS A 66 33.78 -0.12 -0.33
C LYS A 66 33.10 -0.38 1.01
N LEU A 67 33.85 -0.76 2.05
CA LEU A 67 33.34 -1.12 3.38
C LEU A 67 33.96 -0.29 4.51
N ASP A 68 35.00 0.48 4.22
CA ASP A 68 35.69 1.35 5.16
C ASP A 68 35.37 2.82 4.85
N SER A 69 34.57 3.44 5.70
CA SER A 69 34.21 4.85 5.55
C SER A 69 35.35 5.80 5.93
N PHE A 70 36.39 5.35 6.64
CA PHE A 70 37.55 6.18 6.96
C PHE A 70 38.40 6.50 5.72
N LEU A 71 38.33 5.63 4.71
CA LEU A 71 39.04 5.80 3.43
C LEU A 71 38.35 6.76 2.46
N ILE A 72 37.22 7.36 2.83
CA ILE A 72 36.54 8.35 1.98
C ILE A 72 37.52 9.48 1.64
N PRO A 73 37.80 9.71 0.34
CA PRO A 73 38.63 10.82 -0.08
C PRO A 73 37.83 12.12 0.05
N LEU A 74 38.41 13.11 0.72
CA LEU A 74 37.86 14.46 0.81
C LEU A 74 38.78 15.44 0.10
N LYS A 75 38.21 16.38 -0.64
CA LYS A 75 38.93 17.53 -1.21
C LYS A 75 39.35 18.47 -0.07
N ALA A 76 40.37 19.29 -0.29
CA ALA A 76 40.82 20.29 0.70
C ALA A 76 39.66 21.19 1.17
N CYS A 77 38.84 21.68 0.24
CA CYS A 77 37.66 22.49 0.56
C CYS A 77 36.58 21.75 1.36
N GLU A 78 36.51 20.42 1.31
CA GLU A 78 35.56 19.61 2.10
C GLU A 78 36.10 19.31 3.51
N ALA A 79 37.42 19.12 3.63
CA ALA A 79 38.08 18.83 4.90
C ALA A 79 38.23 20.07 5.79
N GLU A 80 38.50 21.22 5.19
CA GLU A 80 38.77 22.49 5.87
C GLU A 80 37.53 23.41 5.96
N PHE A 81 36.34 22.91 5.59
CA PHE A 81 35.12 23.70 5.59
C PHE A 81 34.72 24.13 7.01
N ASP A 82 34.66 25.44 7.27
CA ASP A 82 34.19 26.01 8.52
C ASP A 82 32.83 26.70 8.35
N CYS A 83 31.86 26.27 9.17
CA CYS A 83 30.52 26.85 9.21
C CYS A 83 30.50 28.27 9.79
N ASN A 84 31.51 28.67 10.57
CA ASN A 84 31.59 29.99 11.22
C ASN A 84 32.30 31.04 10.36
N ILE A 85 32.66 30.71 9.12
CA ILE A 85 33.24 31.66 8.16
C ILE A 85 32.16 32.07 7.16
N LYS A 86 32.02 33.38 6.91
CA LYS A 86 31.20 33.88 5.79
C LYS A 86 31.95 33.64 4.47
N HIS A 87 31.30 33.00 3.51
CA HIS A 87 31.95 32.57 2.26
C HIS A 87 31.83 33.57 1.11
N GLY A 88 30.94 34.56 1.20
CA GLY A 88 30.80 35.60 0.18
C GLY A 88 31.68 36.82 0.45
N SER A 89 32.18 37.41 -0.63
CA SER A 89 33.02 38.62 -0.62
C SER A 89 32.21 39.88 -0.30
N ASN A 90 30.90 39.83 -0.55
CA ASN A 90 29.96 40.93 -0.32
C ASN A 90 28.56 40.38 0.05
N LYS A 91 27.65 41.27 0.44
CA LYS A 91 26.28 40.91 0.87
C LYS A 91 25.48 40.17 -0.21
N GLU A 92 25.62 40.54 -1.48
CA GLU A 92 24.92 39.90 -2.60
C GLU A 92 25.39 38.44 -2.78
N GLN A 93 26.70 38.21 -2.73
CA GLN A 93 27.27 36.87 -2.80
C GLN A 93 26.87 36.03 -1.57
N ASN A 94 26.81 36.63 -0.37
CA ASN A 94 26.30 35.95 0.82
C ASN A 94 24.84 35.53 0.66
N LEU A 95 23.98 36.39 0.11
CA LEU A 95 22.60 36.07 -0.20
C LEU A 95 22.51 34.92 -1.20
N ILE A 96 23.31 34.93 -2.27
CA ILE A 96 23.33 33.86 -3.28
C ILE A 96 23.74 32.53 -2.63
N TYR A 97 24.80 32.51 -1.80
CA TYR A 97 25.24 31.29 -1.14
C TYR A 97 24.21 30.74 -0.15
N VAL A 98 23.65 31.58 0.73
CA VAL A 98 22.61 31.15 1.68
C VAL A 98 21.37 30.64 0.95
N THR A 99 20.94 31.34 -0.10
CA THR A 99 19.79 30.92 -0.94
C THR A 99 20.09 29.59 -1.63
N SER A 100 21.30 29.39 -2.15
CA SER A 100 21.69 28.16 -2.85
C SER A 100 21.82 26.96 -1.90
N ILE A 101 22.31 27.18 -0.67
CA ILE A 101 22.34 26.14 0.38
C ILE A 101 20.91 25.74 0.75
N ALA A 102 20.04 26.72 1.00
CA ALA A 102 18.64 26.50 1.32
C ALA A 102 17.92 25.74 0.21
N ASP A 103 18.08 26.18 -1.03
CA ASP A 103 17.54 25.53 -2.24
C ASP A 103 17.98 24.06 -2.34
N ARG A 104 19.28 23.78 -2.19
CA ARG A 104 19.80 22.41 -2.25
C ARG A 104 19.26 21.55 -1.11
N LEU A 105 19.14 22.07 0.10
CA LEU A 105 18.55 21.35 1.25
C LEU A 105 17.09 20.99 1.01
N VAL A 106 16.25 21.92 0.52
CA VAL A 106 14.85 21.62 0.20
C VAL A 106 14.75 20.53 -0.87
N ARG A 107 15.58 20.60 -1.92
CA ARG A 107 15.61 19.55 -2.95
C ARG A 107 16.15 18.21 -2.42
N CYS A 108 17.02 18.21 -1.42
CA CYS A 108 17.45 16.99 -0.71
C CYS A 108 16.29 16.33 0.05
N ILE A 109 15.29 17.08 0.55
CA ILE A 109 14.09 16.50 1.18
C ILE A 109 13.34 15.64 0.16
N VAL A 110 13.17 16.13 -1.08
CA VAL A 110 12.53 15.37 -2.15
C VAL A 110 13.33 14.11 -2.45
N SER A 111 14.64 14.21 -2.67
CA SER A 111 15.43 13.00 -2.95
C SER A 111 15.45 12.00 -1.80
N TRP A 112 15.36 12.48 -0.56
CA TRP A 112 15.22 11.61 0.60
C TRP A 112 13.87 10.88 0.62
N LEU A 113 12.76 11.60 0.51
CA LEU A 113 11.42 11.07 0.78
C LEU A 113 10.70 10.53 -0.45
N ASN A 114 10.88 11.15 -1.61
CA ASN A 114 10.27 10.74 -2.88
C ASN A 114 11.13 9.71 -3.61
N ASP A 115 12.46 9.92 -3.64
CA ASP A 115 13.40 9.06 -4.38
C ASP A 115 14.05 7.98 -3.50
N TYR A 116 13.60 7.85 -2.25
CA TYR A 116 14.02 6.83 -1.27
C TYR A 116 15.54 6.80 -1.01
N GLN A 117 16.22 7.95 -1.10
CA GLN A 117 17.65 8.05 -0.81
C GLN A 117 17.91 8.07 0.70
N SER A 118 19.17 7.87 1.11
CA SER A 118 19.49 7.85 2.54
C SER A 118 19.64 9.25 3.14
N LEU A 119 19.28 9.41 4.42
CA LEU A 119 19.46 10.66 5.14
C LEU A 119 20.94 11.16 5.15
N PRO A 120 21.96 10.28 5.36
CA PRO A 120 23.38 10.63 5.23
C PRO A 120 23.83 11.16 3.87
N THR A 121 23.18 10.73 2.79
CA THR A 121 23.55 11.11 1.41
C THR A 121 22.74 12.29 0.88
N THR A 122 21.83 12.84 1.67
CA THR A 122 20.91 13.92 1.31
C THR A 122 21.04 15.09 2.28
N LEU A 123 20.17 15.20 3.29
CA LEU A 123 20.15 16.32 4.23
C LEU A 123 21.43 16.39 5.07
N LEU A 124 21.87 15.26 5.63
CA LEU A 124 23.06 15.21 6.48
C LEU A 124 24.38 15.33 5.70
N SER A 125 24.33 15.35 4.36
CA SER A 125 25.51 15.73 3.57
C SER A 125 25.86 17.22 3.74
N CYS A 126 24.92 18.05 4.21
CA CYS A 126 25.14 19.47 4.47
C CYS A 126 25.89 19.69 5.80
N LYS A 127 27.07 20.32 5.72
CA LYS A 127 27.92 20.62 6.87
C LYS A 127 27.26 21.52 7.91
N TYR A 128 26.44 22.49 7.48
CA TYR A 128 25.74 23.37 8.40
C TYR A 128 24.69 22.62 9.23
N MET A 129 24.03 21.60 8.65
CA MET A 129 23.08 20.76 9.37
C MET A 129 23.78 19.86 10.38
N GLU A 130 24.88 19.20 9.98
CA GLU A 130 25.75 18.45 10.89
C GLU A 130 26.22 19.32 12.08
N TYR A 131 26.71 20.52 11.79
CA TYR A 131 27.21 21.48 12.78
C TYR A 131 26.14 21.88 13.81
N LEU A 132 24.96 22.30 13.34
CA LEU A 132 23.88 22.73 14.23
C LEU A 132 23.29 21.58 15.05
N LEU A 133 23.17 20.38 14.48
CA LEU A 133 22.72 19.20 15.23
C LEU A 133 23.73 18.78 16.31
N ASN A 134 25.02 18.95 16.06
CA ASN A 134 26.09 18.69 17.05
C ASN A 134 26.10 19.73 18.17
N ILE A 135 25.95 21.02 17.87
CA ILE A 135 25.98 22.04 18.92
C ILE A 135 24.75 21.96 19.82
N ASN A 136 23.60 21.61 19.25
CA ASN A 136 22.35 21.38 19.96
C ASN A 136 22.28 20.03 20.69
N SER A 137 23.34 19.21 20.66
CA SER A 137 23.42 17.94 21.39
C SER A 137 23.93 18.08 22.84
N SER A 138 24.24 19.30 23.31
CA SER A 138 24.62 19.59 24.71
C SER A 138 23.39 19.61 25.65
N HIS A 139 23.56 19.36 26.96
CA HIS A 139 22.45 19.08 27.92
C HIS A 139 21.47 20.25 28.16
N THR A 140 21.71 21.43 27.59
CA THR A 140 20.84 22.59 27.69
C THR A 140 20.44 23.03 26.28
N VAL A 141 19.15 22.85 25.95
CA VAL A 141 18.55 23.38 24.71
C VAL A 141 18.66 24.89 24.80
N ASN A 142 19.55 25.48 23.99
CA ASN A 142 19.61 26.93 23.88
C ASN A 142 19.45 27.32 22.41
N ILE A 143 18.30 27.92 22.11
CA ILE A 143 17.96 28.51 20.80
C ILE A 143 19.01 29.55 20.36
N ASP A 144 19.83 30.04 21.29
CA ASP A 144 20.89 31.02 21.06
C ASP A 144 22.17 30.45 20.42
N LYS A 145 22.34 29.12 20.35
CA LYS A 145 23.54 28.53 19.73
C LYS A 145 23.37 28.40 18.21
N LYS A 146 23.73 29.47 17.52
CA LYS A 146 23.65 29.59 16.05
C LYS A 146 25.03 29.56 15.39
N ILE A 147 25.03 29.58 14.07
CA ILE A 147 26.22 29.91 13.28
C ILE A 147 26.72 31.31 13.72
N ASN A 148 28.04 31.49 13.82
CA ASN A 148 28.64 32.74 14.28
C ASN A 148 29.68 33.26 13.26
N THR A 149 29.19 33.77 12.14
CA THR A 149 29.99 34.38 11.07
C THR A 149 30.08 35.92 11.19
N GLY A 150 29.21 36.52 12.00
CA GLY A 150 29.00 37.97 12.07
C GLY A 150 28.11 38.53 10.96
N ASP A 151 27.50 37.67 10.12
CA ASP A 151 26.55 38.05 9.08
C ASP A 151 25.15 37.48 9.38
N PRO A 152 24.11 38.32 9.53
CA PRO A 152 22.75 37.88 9.84
C PRO A 152 22.16 36.85 8.85
N LEU A 153 22.61 36.83 7.59
CA LEU A 153 22.14 35.84 6.61
C LEU A 153 22.55 34.41 6.98
N TYR A 154 23.74 34.22 7.55
CA TYR A 154 24.17 32.91 8.04
C TYR A 154 23.68 32.69 9.47
N ASP A 155 23.93 33.67 10.33
CA ASP A 155 23.78 33.53 11.78
C ASP A 155 22.31 33.40 12.17
N CYS A 156 21.41 34.16 11.53
CA CYS A 156 19.98 34.09 11.78
C CYS A 156 19.24 33.29 10.70
N VAL A 157 19.31 33.71 9.44
CA VAL A 157 18.42 33.17 8.39
C VAL A 157 18.73 31.70 8.09
N LEU A 158 19.99 31.37 7.82
CA LEU A 158 20.38 29.99 7.54
C LEU A 158 20.23 29.08 8.76
N SER A 159 20.57 29.57 9.97
CA SER A 159 20.38 28.81 11.21
C SER A 159 18.90 28.45 11.44
N ASP A 160 18.00 29.44 11.38
CA ASP A 160 16.56 29.21 11.58
C ASP A 160 15.98 28.27 10.52
N PHE A 161 16.43 28.42 9.27
CA PHE A 161 16.05 27.56 8.17
C PHE A 161 16.46 26.09 8.42
N ILE A 162 17.72 25.85 8.84
CA ILE A 162 18.22 24.50 9.12
C ILE A 162 17.56 23.89 10.35
N VAL A 163 17.32 24.66 11.40
CA VAL A 163 16.56 24.20 12.58
C VAL A 163 15.15 23.77 12.17
N SER A 164 14.49 24.53 11.30
CA SER A 164 13.15 24.19 10.79
C SER A 164 13.14 22.91 9.95
N ILE A 165 14.13 22.70 9.07
CA ILE A 165 14.29 21.43 8.34
C ILE A 165 14.61 20.27 9.29
N SER A 166 15.46 20.51 10.28
CA SER A 166 15.80 19.49 11.29
C SER A 166 14.58 19.09 12.10
N TYR A 167 13.70 20.06 12.40
CA TYR A 167 12.41 19.83 13.07
C TYR A 167 11.52 18.93 12.23
N PHE A 168 11.36 19.26 10.95
CA PHE A 168 10.61 18.42 10.01
C PHE A 168 11.21 17.00 9.94
N ALA A 169 12.53 16.86 9.85
CA ALA A 169 13.18 15.55 9.88
C ALA A 169 12.94 14.78 11.20
N ALA A 170 12.95 15.46 12.35
CA ALA A 170 12.61 14.85 13.64
C ALA A 170 11.13 14.41 13.70
N PHE A 171 10.22 15.19 13.12
CA PHE A 171 8.84 14.75 12.93
C PHE A 171 8.77 13.47 12.08
N ILE A 172 9.52 13.39 10.97
CA ILE A 172 9.59 12.16 10.16
C ILE A 172 10.14 10.96 10.96
N LYS A 173 11.18 11.17 11.78
CA LYS A 173 11.70 10.18 12.73
C LYS A 173 10.60 9.68 13.67
N SER A 174 9.76 10.59 14.17
CA SER A 174 8.65 10.24 15.06
C SER A 174 7.62 9.33 14.39
N LEU A 175 7.34 9.53 13.09
CA LEU A 175 6.43 8.68 12.31
C LEU A 175 6.98 7.25 12.14
N LEU A 176 8.29 7.11 11.90
CA LEU A 176 8.95 5.81 11.84
C LEU A 176 8.84 5.03 13.15
N PHE A 177 8.99 5.71 14.29
CA PHE A 177 8.82 5.06 15.59
C PHE A 177 7.40 4.54 15.87
N LYS A 178 6.39 5.03 15.14
CA LYS A 178 5.03 4.47 15.21
C LYS A 178 4.89 3.14 14.46
N ARG A 179 5.91 2.68 13.72
CA ARG A 179 5.97 1.38 13.04
C ARG A 179 4.81 1.13 12.07
N VAL A 180 4.32 2.19 11.46
CA VAL A 180 3.26 2.13 10.43
C VAL A 180 3.80 1.86 9.03
N ILE A 181 5.11 2.03 8.83
CA ILE A 181 5.87 1.76 7.61
C ILE A 181 7.21 1.09 7.98
N TYR A 182 7.92 0.52 7.00
CA TYR A 182 9.17 -0.21 7.23
C TYR A 182 10.41 0.68 7.06
N GLU A 183 11.23 0.76 8.11
CA GLU A 183 12.53 1.44 8.08
C GLU A 183 13.49 0.73 7.09
N GLU A 184 14.36 1.51 6.42
CA GLU A 184 15.30 1.06 5.38
C GLU A 184 14.66 0.51 4.09
N GLU A 185 13.33 0.39 4.02
CA GLU A 185 12.60 -0.02 2.82
C GLU A 185 11.70 1.11 2.30
N ASP A 186 10.76 1.58 3.13
CA ASP A 186 9.86 2.69 2.78
C ASP A 186 10.53 4.05 3.01
N LEU A 187 11.42 4.12 4.01
CA LEU A 187 12.08 5.34 4.43
C LEU A 187 13.35 5.00 5.23
N ASN A 188 14.47 5.66 4.90
CA ASN A 188 15.73 5.57 5.63
C ASN A 188 15.83 6.71 6.66
N PHE A 189 16.20 6.39 7.90
CA PHE A 189 16.54 7.40 8.92
C PHE A 189 17.81 7.01 9.67
N ASN A 190 18.95 7.02 8.97
CA ASN A 190 20.24 6.91 9.65
C ASN A 190 20.71 8.29 10.13
N SER A 191 20.62 8.54 11.45
CA SER A 191 21.02 9.81 12.06
C SER A 191 22.53 9.97 12.24
N MET A 192 23.35 8.96 11.92
CA MET A 192 24.80 8.97 12.11
C MET A 192 25.24 9.21 13.57
N GLY A 193 24.41 8.79 14.52
CA GLY A 193 24.66 9.00 15.95
C GLY A 193 24.42 10.43 16.45
N LEU A 194 23.88 11.32 15.61
CA LEU A 194 23.54 12.68 16.01
C LEU A 194 22.32 12.69 16.95
N LEU A 195 22.54 13.18 18.18
CA LEU A 195 21.49 13.31 19.19
C LEU A 195 20.66 14.61 19.06
N GLY A 196 21.08 15.53 18.18
CA GLY A 196 20.43 16.83 18.01
C GLY A 196 18.96 16.75 17.57
N PHE A 197 18.57 15.70 16.85
CA PHE A 197 17.17 15.49 16.42
C PHE A 197 16.20 15.33 17.60
N ASP A 198 16.67 14.84 18.75
CA ASP A 198 15.84 14.61 19.92
C ASP A 198 15.74 15.83 20.85
N ARG A 199 16.41 16.94 20.49
CA ARG A 199 16.59 18.14 21.33
C ARG A 199 16.28 19.44 20.61
N LEU A 200 15.32 19.39 19.69
CA LEU A 200 14.88 20.56 18.94
C LEU A 200 13.84 21.39 19.73
N PRO A 201 13.70 22.69 19.44
CA PRO A 201 12.66 23.54 20.04
C PRO A 201 11.25 23.05 19.73
N THR A 202 10.23 23.59 20.40
CA THR A 202 8.84 23.23 20.12
C THR A 202 8.39 23.74 18.75
N GLN A 203 7.33 23.15 18.19
CA GLN A 203 6.74 23.60 16.93
C GLN A 203 6.45 25.11 16.91
N SER A 204 5.91 25.64 18.00
CA SER A 204 5.57 27.06 18.13
C SER A 204 6.82 27.94 18.06
N ASP A 205 7.88 27.57 18.79
CA ASP A 205 9.15 28.32 18.81
C ASP A 205 9.79 28.35 17.41
N VAL A 206 9.76 27.21 16.71
CA VAL A 206 10.28 27.08 15.34
C VAL A 206 9.49 27.97 14.38
N LEU A 207 8.15 27.92 14.42
CA LEU A 207 7.29 28.73 13.56
C LEU A 207 7.45 30.23 13.86
N ASP A 208 7.57 30.62 15.14
CA ASP A 208 7.79 32.01 15.54
C ASP A 208 9.14 32.55 15.07
N SER A 209 10.21 31.76 15.19
CA SER A 209 11.54 32.15 14.67
C SER A 209 11.51 32.30 13.15
N LEU A 210 10.89 31.34 12.47
CA LEU A 210 10.77 31.35 11.01
C LEU A 210 9.96 32.55 10.51
N ASN A 211 8.86 32.90 11.20
CA ASN A 211 8.06 34.10 10.91
C ASN A 211 8.86 35.40 11.09
N LYS A 212 9.63 35.51 12.17
CA LYS A 212 10.52 36.66 12.41
C LYS A 212 11.57 36.76 11.31
N THR A 213 12.14 35.64 10.89
CA THR A 213 13.12 35.56 9.80
C THR A 213 12.52 35.94 8.45
N ILE A 214 11.35 35.42 8.09
CA ILE A 214 10.63 35.80 6.85
C ILE A 214 10.35 37.31 6.84
N LYS A 215 9.85 37.86 7.96
CA LYS A 215 9.59 39.29 8.10
C LYS A 215 10.87 40.11 7.94
N TRP A 216 11.95 39.70 8.60
CA TRP A 216 13.24 40.37 8.50
C TRP A 216 13.75 40.37 7.06
N VAL A 217 13.75 39.23 6.36
CA VAL A 217 14.20 39.15 4.95
C VAL A 217 13.33 40.00 4.02
N SER A 218 12.03 40.10 4.30
CA SER A 218 11.07 40.88 3.50
C SER A 218 11.21 42.40 3.70
N ASP A 219 11.42 42.83 4.94
CA ASP A 219 11.42 44.24 5.35
C ASP A 219 12.83 44.84 5.39
N SER A 220 13.89 44.03 5.21
CA SER A 220 15.27 44.47 5.32
C SER A 220 15.66 45.43 4.20
N ASN A 221 15.90 46.70 4.57
CA ASN A 221 16.52 47.68 3.68
C ASN A 221 17.95 47.29 3.27
N ASP A 222 18.58 46.35 3.98
CA ASP A 222 19.92 45.83 3.67
C ASP A 222 19.92 44.80 2.53
N LEU A 223 18.75 44.24 2.18
CA LEU A 223 18.60 43.26 1.10
C LEU A 223 17.84 43.89 -0.06
N ASN A 224 18.50 44.03 -1.21
CA ASN A 224 17.82 44.50 -2.41
C ASN A 224 16.70 43.52 -2.80
N PRO A 225 15.50 44.00 -3.18
CA PRO A 225 14.43 43.14 -3.69
C PRO A 225 14.80 42.54 -5.06
N ASN A 226 15.59 41.48 -5.06
CA ASN A 226 16.01 40.75 -6.26
C ASN A 226 15.39 39.34 -6.31
N ASP A 227 15.65 38.60 -7.38
CA ASP A 227 15.11 37.25 -7.55
C ASP A 227 15.60 36.29 -6.46
N TYR A 228 16.84 36.42 -5.94
CA TYR A 228 17.36 35.58 -4.85
C TYR A 228 16.65 35.84 -3.52
N THR A 229 16.39 37.09 -3.16
CA THR A 229 15.62 37.45 -1.96
C THR A 229 14.20 36.86 -2.05
N ARG A 230 13.55 36.99 -3.22
CA ARG A 230 12.22 36.38 -3.45
C ARG A 230 12.26 34.85 -3.37
N HIS A 231 13.27 34.22 -3.95
CA HIS A 231 13.45 32.77 -3.89
C HIS A 231 13.66 32.29 -2.45
N LEU A 232 14.51 32.97 -1.68
CA LEU A 232 14.77 32.66 -0.28
C LEU A 232 13.51 32.78 0.59
N ILE A 233 12.70 33.83 0.40
CA ILE A 233 11.42 33.98 1.10
C ILE A 233 10.48 32.81 0.77
N ASN A 234 10.42 32.39 -0.50
CA ASN A 234 9.59 31.26 -0.91
C ASN A 234 10.08 29.94 -0.30
N LEU A 235 11.40 29.74 -0.19
CA LEU A 235 11.97 28.57 0.49
C LEU A 235 11.66 28.56 2.00
N LEU A 236 11.76 29.70 2.68
CA LEU A 236 11.41 29.83 4.10
C LEU A 236 9.93 29.52 4.33
N LYS A 237 9.03 30.06 3.50
CA LYS A 237 7.59 29.76 3.55
C LYS A 237 7.29 28.30 3.23
N LEU A 238 8.02 27.69 2.29
CA LEU A 238 7.86 26.27 1.99
C LEU A 238 8.19 25.41 3.20
N VAL A 239 9.31 25.68 3.88
CA VAL A 239 9.69 24.96 5.10
C VAL A 239 8.69 25.21 6.23
N GLN A 240 8.10 26.41 6.30
CA GLN A 240 7.01 26.69 7.23
C GLN A 240 5.82 25.75 7.03
N CYS A 241 5.41 25.52 5.77
CA CYS A 241 4.36 24.54 5.46
C CYS A 241 4.74 23.12 5.90
N LEU A 242 6.01 22.73 5.76
CA LEU A 242 6.48 21.40 6.20
C LEU A 242 6.43 21.23 7.72
N VAL A 243 6.77 22.25 8.50
CA VAL A 243 6.69 22.22 9.97
C VAL A 243 5.24 22.08 10.46
N GLN A 244 4.27 22.62 9.72
CA GLN A 244 2.85 22.51 10.06
C GLN A 244 2.27 21.10 9.86
N LEU A 245 2.95 20.21 9.14
CA LEU A 245 2.46 18.83 8.90
C LEU A 245 2.26 18.02 10.20
N GLU A 246 2.97 18.35 11.26
CA GLU A 246 2.80 17.70 12.57
C GLU A 246 1.38 17.88 13.12
N ASN A 247 0.69 18.97 12.78
CA ASN A 247 -0.69 19.27 13.22
C ASN A 247 -1.69 18.17 12.80
N ILE A 248 -1.38 17.41 11.74
CA ILE A 248 -2.19 16.26 11.31
C ILE A 248 -2.23 15.18 12.41
N THR A 249 -1.13 14.98 13.13
CA THR A 249 -1.01 13.91 14.14
C THR A 249 -1.23 14.39 15.57
N THR A 250 -0.96 15.67 15.85
CA THR A 250 -1.08 16.24 17.20
C THR A 250 -2.46 16.86 17.43
N GLN A 251 -3.05 17.47 16.41
CA GLN A 251 -4.33 18.18 16.48
C GLN A 251 -5.41 17.55 15.61
N TYR A 252 -5.09 16.52 14.81
CA TYR A 252 -5.97 15.95 13.79
C TYR A 252 -6.55 17.00 12.85
N SER A 253 -5.74 18.03 12.53
CA SER A 253 -6.19 19.14 11.69
C SER A 253 -6.50 18.67 10.26
N THR A 254 -7.68 19.05 9.78
CA THR A 254 -8.11 18.88 8.39
C THR A 254 -7.91 20.14 7.55
N ASP A 255 -7.28 21.18 8.11
CA ASP A 255 -6.94 22.38 7.36
C ASP A 255 -5.93 22.01 6.25
N THR A 256 -6.23 22.40 5.01
CA THR A 256 -5.35 22.16 3.86
C THR A 256 -4.66 23.41 3.35
N GLN A 257 -4.89 24.58 3.96
CA GLN A 257 -4.35 25.84 3.43
C GLN A 257 -2.82 25.80 3.28
N TYR A 258 -2.10 25.27 4.27
CA TYR A 258 -0.65 25.15 4.19
C TYR A 258 -0.17 24.12 3.15
N LEU A 259 -1.00 23.13 2.79
CA LEU A 259 -0.73 22.20 1.69
C LEU A 259 -0.97 22.86 0.34
N ASP A 260 -1.99 23.71 0.22
CA ASP A 260 -2.25 24.52 -0.96
C ASP A 260 -1.14 25.55 -1.19
N ASP A 261 -0.68 26.20 -0.14
CA ASP A 261 0.48 27.11 -0.16
C ASP A 261 1.75 26.35 -0.56
N LEU A 262 1.97 25.14 -0.03
CA LEU A 262 3.09 24.27 -0.40
C LEU A 262 3.09 23.95 -1.91
N ILE A 263 1.92 23.64 -2.49
CA ILE A 263 1.77 23.37 -3.93
C ILE A 263 2.11 24.63 -4.75
N GLN A 264 1.60 25.79 -4.34
CA GLN A 264 1.85 27.06 -5.04
C GLN A 264 3.34 27.42 -4.99
N LEU A 265 3.96 27.35 -3.80
CA LEU A 265 5.38 27.65 -3.59
C LEU A 265 6.26 26.68 -4.39
N ALA A 266 5.97 25.38 -4.35
CA ALA A 266 6.70 24.38 -5.13
C ALA A 266 6.61 24.66 -6.64
N THR A 267 5.44 25.09 -7.14
CA THR A 267 5.26 25.47 -8.55
C THR A 267 6.13 26.67 -8.94
N ILE A 268 6.15 27.71 -8.11
CA ILE A 268 6.98 28.91 -8.33
C ILE A 268 8.47 28.57 -8.31
N LEU A 269 8.91 27.83 -7.29
CA LEU A 269 10.32 27.42 -7.15
C LEU A 269 10.77 26.55 -8.33
N ASN A 270 9.91 25.66 -8.83
CA ASN A 270 10.21 24.80 -9.97
C ASN A 270 10.39 25.55 -11.30
N GLN A 271 9.77 26.72 -11.43
CA GLN A 271 9.82 27.56 -12.64
C GLN A 271 10.97 28.58 -12.61
N THR A 272 11.62 28.76 -11.46
CA THR A 272 12.65 29.77 -11.26
C THR A 272 13.96 29.38 -11.97
N ASP A 273 14.47 30.25 -12.84
CA ASP A 273 15.72 30.04 -13.58
C ASP A 273 16.88 30.88 -12.99
N LEU A 274 17.25 30.56 -11.75
CA LEU A 274 18.40 31.17 -11.06
C LEU A 274 19.62 30.26 -11.08
N SER A 275 20.82 30.85 -11.18
CA SER A 275 22.08 30.12 -11.05
C SER A 275 22.37 29.88 -9.58
N PHE A 276 22.34 28.62 -9.17
CA PHE A 276 22.66 28.24 -7.79
C PHE A 276 24.09 27.73 -7.71
N GLU A 277 24.89 28.36 -6.86
CA GLU A 277 26.23 27.92 -6.51
C GLU A 277 26.30 27.84 -4.99
N VAL A 278 26.69 26.69 -4.45
CA VAL A 278 26.90 26.52 -3.01
C VAL A 278 28.39 26.70 -2.70
N PRO A 279 28.77 27.19 -1.50
CA PRO A 279 30.16 27.22 -1.08
C PRO A 279 30.80 25.84 -1.22
N GLN A 280 31.99 25.75 -1.82
CA GLN A 280 32.68 24.47 -1.98
C GLN A 280 32.92 23.82 -0.62
N GLY A 281 32.64 22.53 -0.49
CA GLY A 281 32.74 21.81 0.78
C GLY A 281 31.48 21.80 1.66
N SER A 282 30.52 22.70 1.41
CA SER A 282 29.29 22.80 2.22
C SER A 282 28.40 21.55 2.16
N PHE A 283 28.52 20.75 1.09
CA PHE A 283 27.89 19.44 0.96
C PHE A 283 28.96 18.40 0.60
N SER A 284 29.19 17.42 1.46
CA SER A 284 30.25 16.42 1.25
C SER A 284 29.96 15.09 1.95
N MET A 285 30.83 14.09 1.74
CA MET A 285 30.75 12.78 2.43
C MET A 285 31.40 12.83 3.82
N SER A 286 31.81 14.00 4.29
CA SER A 286 32.52 14.18 5.56
C SER A 286 31.83 13.53 6.74
N ILE A 287 30.50 13.63 6.82
CA ILE A 287 29.75 13.07 7.94
C ILE A 287 29.91 11.54 8.01
N GLN A 288 29.96 10.87 6.85
CA GLN A 288 30.18 9.43 6.76
C GLN A 288 31.59 9.00 7.19
N LYS A 289 32.56 9.90 7.04
CA LYS A 289 33.96 9.67 7.41
C LYS A 289 34.21 9.87 8.91
N PHE A 290 33.64 10.94 9.49
CA PHE A 290 34.01 11.40 10.83
C PHE A 290 32.99 11.07 11.91
N CYS A 291 31.70 10.99 11.59
CA CYS A 291 30.68 10.58 12.57
C CYS A 291 30.61 9.05 12.69
N SER A 292 30.07 8.59 13.81
CA SER A 292 29.82 7.17 14.04
C SER A 292 28.97 6.58 12.92
N ASN A 293 29.58 5.70 12.12
CA ASN A 293 28.96 5.10 10.96
C ASN A 293 29.12 3.57 11.00
N GLN A 294 28.00 2.87 11.06
CA GLN A 294 27.95 1.39 11.03
C GLN A 294 27.62 0.86 9.63
N PHE A 295 27.62 1.72 8.61
CA PHE A 295 27.25 1.39 7.24
C PHE A 295 28.39 1.65 6.27
N PRO A 296 28.45 0.90 5.15
CA PRO A 296 29.37 1.17 4.06
C PRO A 296 29.26 2.61 3.51
N PRO A 297 30.34 3.19 2.98
CA PRO A 297 30.32 4.50 2.33
C PRO A 297 29.36 4.52 1.14
N LYS A 298 28.50 5.55 1.06
CA LYS A 298 27.57 5.80 -0.04
C LYS A 298 27.81 7.17 -0.65
N GLN A 299 27.86 7.22 -1.98
CA GLN A 299 28.02 8.48 -2.70
C GLN A 299 26.87 9.45 -2.42
N ILE A 300 27.18 10.75 -2.36
CA ILE A 300 26.17 11.79 -2.15
C ILE A 300 25.25 11.85 -3.37
N VAL A 301 23.96 12.03 -3.10
CA VAL A 301 22.98 12.29 -4.14
C VAL A 301 22.97 13.79 -4.44
N THR A 302 23.12 14.16 -5.71
CA THR A 302 22.90 15.54 -6.13
C THR A 302 21.46 15.65 -6.63
N PRO A 303 20.56 16.36 -5.92
CA PRO A 303 19.17 16.45 -6.32
C PRO A 303 19.02 17.17 -7.65
N GLU A 304 18.06 16.73 -8.48
CA GLU A 304 17.75 17.39 -9.75
C GLU A 304 17.22 18.82 -9.53
N ARG A 305 17.50 19.74 -10.46
CA ARG A 305 17.13 21.15 -10.33
C ARG A 305 15.61 21.38 -10.25
N LYS A 306 14.82 20.53 -10.90
CA LYS A 306 13.35 20.66 -11.03
C LYS A 306 12.57 19.61 -10.24
N ASN A 307 13.15 19.10 -9.14
CA ASN A 307 12.49 18.08 -8.33
C ASN A 307 11.47 18.64 -7.32
N TYR A 308 11.21 19.96 -7.30
CA TYR A 308 10.17 20.57 -6.44
C TYR A 308 8.76 20.00 -6.67
N LEU A 309 8.50 19.40 -7.84
CA LEU A 309 7.26 18.66 -8.12
C LEU A 309 7.00 17.51 -7.12
N GLY A 310 8.03 17.02 -6.44
CA GLY A 310 7.91 16.05 -5.36
C GLY A 310 7.04 16.55 -4.19
N PHE A 311 7.12 17.83 -3.85
CA PHE A 311 6.26 18.44 -2.83
C PHE A 311 4.80 18.55 -3.28
N ILE A 312 4.56 18.80 -4.57
CA ILE A 312 3.20 18.80 -5.12
C ILE A 312 2.58 17.41 -4.99
N THR A 313 3.37 16.37 -5.27
CA THR A 313 2.93 14.98 -5.08
C THR A 313 2.65 14.68 -3.61
N MET A 314 3.57 15.04 -2.72
CA MET A 314 3.43 14.88 -1.27
C MET A 314 2.17 15.58 -0.75
N ALA A 315 1.97 16.85 -1.08
CA ALA A 315 0.84 17.65 -0.63
C ALA A 315 -0.50 17.09 -1.12
N ASN A 316 -0.61 16.74 -2.41
CA ASN A 316 -1.85 16.17 -2.95
C ASN A 316 -2.17 14.80 -2.33
N ASP A 317 -1.16 13.94 -2.14
CA ASP A 317 -1.37 12.64 -1.50
C ASP A 317 -1.79 12.80 -0.02
N ILE A 318 -1.26 13.80 0.70
CA ILE A 318 -1.70 14.11 2.07
C ILE A 318 -3.12 14.68 2.08
N LYS A 319 -3.46 15.62 1.18
CA LYS A 319 -4.83 16.14 1.05
C LYS A 319 -5.84 15.02 0.80
N LEU A 320 -5.48 14.04 -0.03
CA LEU A 320 -6.32 12.88 -0.28
C LEU A 320 -6.61 12.10 1.01
N ILE A 321 -5.57 11.78 1.82
CA ILE A 321 -5.78 11.02 3.05
C ILE A 321 -6.61 11.78 4.10
N LEU A 322 -6.54 13.12 4.12
CA LEU A 322 -7.33 13.94 5.03
C LEU A 322 -8.83 13.91 4.70
N ASN A 323 -9.21 13.58 3.46
CA ASN A 323 -10.62 13.44 3.08
C ASN A 323 -11.32 12.30 3.83
N VAL A 324 -10.58 11.34 4.41
CA VAL A 324 -11.18 10.27 5.22
C VAL A 324 -11.91 10.81 6.46
N SER A 325 -11.58 12.02 6.93
CA SER A 325 -12.33 12.71 7.99
C SER A 325 -13.81 12.96 7.62
N ARG A 326 -14.15 12.91 6.33
CA ARG A 326 -15.50 13.16 5.80
C ARG A 326 -16.29 11.88 5.54
N ILE A 327 -15.84 10.71 6.04
CA ILE A 327 -16.62 9.48 5.96
C ILE A 327 -17.96 9.66 6.68
N ASP A 328 -19.01 9.14 6.06
CA ASP A 328 -20.37 9.12 6.61
C ASP A 328 -20.89 7.69 6.82
N THR A 329 -20.33 6.70 6.12
CA THR A 329 -20.73 5.28 6.20
C THR A 329 -19.52 4.34 6.31
N ALA A 330 -19.75 3.11 6.78
CA ALA A 330 -18.69 2.10 6.84
C ALA A 330 -18.25 1.64 5.44
N VAL A 331 -19.19 1.56 4.49
CA VAL A 331 -18.87 1.28 3.08
C VAL A 331 -17.97 2.34 2.48
N GLU A 332 -18.18 3.63 2.77
CA GLU A 332 -17.31 4.72 2.30
C GLU A 332 -15.88 4.56 2.82
N LEU A 333 -15.70 4.23 4.11
CA LEU A 333 -14.36 3.94 4.64
C LEU A 333 -13.72 2.75 3.92
N HIS A 334 -14.48 1.66 3.74
CA HIS A 334 -13.98 0.47 3.06
C HIS A 334 -13.59 0.75 1.60
N GLN A 335 -14.35 1.57 0.87
CA GLN A 335 -13.94 1.99 -0.47
C GLN A 335 -12.72 2.91 -0.43
N PHE A 336 -12.67 3.86 0.51
CA PHE A 336 -11.53 4.77 0.66
C PHE A 336 -10.22 3.99 0.77
N VAL A 337 -10.13 3.06 1.72
CA VAL A 337 -8.94 2.23 1.93
C VAL A 337 -8.64 1.32 0.73
N SER A 338 -9.66 0.91 -0.01
CA SER A 338 -9.51 0.02 -1.16
C SER A 338 -8.93 0.73 -2.38
N PHE A 339 -9.07 2.05 -2.51
CA PHE A 339 -8.67 2.79 -3.72
C PHE A 339 -7.56 3.82 -3.52
N PHE A 340 -7.46 4.47 -2.35
CA PHE A 340 -6.58 5.65 -2.21
C PHE A 340 -5.11 5.36 -2.58
N ASN A 341 -4.61 4.15 -2.32
CA ASN A 341 -3.23 3.73 -2.58
C ASN A 341 -3.14 2.53 -3.56
N LYS A 342 -4.20 2.25 -4.33
CA LYS A 342 -4.33 1.02 -5.14
C LYS A 342 -3.52 1.04 -6.43
N LEU A 343 -3.76 2.04 -7.28
CA LEU A 343 -3.17 2.12 -8.62
C LEU A 343 -1.76 2.71 -8.62
N LYS A 344 -1.55 3.70 -7.74
CA LYS A 344 -0.29 4.40 -7.56
C LYS A 344 0.09 4.33 -6.10
N GLN A 345 1.34 3.93 -5.83
CA GLN A 345 1.90 4.04 -4.50
C GLN A 345 1.99 5.52 -4.12
N ARG A 346 1.26 5.89 -3.07
CA ARG A 346 1.24 7.24 -2.53
C ARG A 346 2.56 7.57 -1.84
N HIS A 347 2.84 8.85 -1.74
CA HIS A 347 4.00 9.37 -1.02
C HIS A 347 4.11 8.73 0.37
N VAL A 348 5.34 8.40 0.79
CA VAL A 348 5.59 7.68 2.05
C VAL A 348 4.98 8.38 3.28
N LEU A 349 4.98 9.71 3.30
CA LEU A 349 4.34 10.47 4.38
C LEU A 349 2.82 10.30 4.40
N ALA A 350 2.14 10.36 3.24
CA ALA A 350 0.70 10.12 3.21
C ALA A 350 0.36 8.70 3.69
N ARG A 351 1.19 7.71 3.31
CA ARG A 351 1.07 6.31 3.74
C ARG A 351 1.29 6.13 5.25
N ALA A 352 2.26 6.84 5.83
CA ALA A 352 2.52 6.81 7.27
C ALA A 352 1.46 7.58 8.07
N LEU A 353 1.01 8.73 7.57
CA LEU A 353 0.02 9.58 8.23
C LEU A 353 -1.37 8.95 8.19
N PHE A 354 -1.75 8.26 7.11
CA PHE A 354 -3.09 7.68 6.97
C PHE A 354 -3.54 6.85 8.19
N PRO A 355 -2.84 5.79 8.64
CA PRO A 355 -3.29 5.00 9.78
C PRO A 355 -3.29 5.81 11.09
N LEU A 356 -2.35 6.75 11.25
CA LEU A 356 -2.25 7.61 12.45
C LEU A 356 -3.34 8.68 12.51
N PHE A 357 -3.83 9.11 11.35
CA PHE A 357 -4.94 10.05 11.23
C PHE A 357 -6.29 9.33 11.26
N LEU A 358 -6.35 8.10 10.73
CA LEU A 358 -7.56 7.28 10.75
C LEU A 358 -7.96 6.92 12.17
N VAL A 359 -7.01 6.47 12.99
CA VAL A 359 -7.26 6.09 14.40
C VAL A 359 -6.58 7.07 15.33
N HIS A 360 -7.40 7.86 16.00
CA HIS A 360 -6.93 8.85 16.97
C HIS A 360 -6.41 8.17 18.24
N GLN A 361 -5.65 8.92 19.04
CA GLN A 361 -5.06 8.46 20.30
C GLN A 361 -6.09 8.00 21.34
N ASP A 362 -7.34 8.46 21.25
CA ASP A 362 -8.44 8.02 22.11
C ASP A 362 -9.11 6.72 21.63
N GLY A 363 -8.61 6.12 20.54
CA GLY A 363 -9.12 4.88 19.96
C GLY A 363 -10.31 5.07 19.02
N THR A 364 -10.72 6.32 18.77
CA THR A 364 -11.81 6.62 17.82
C THR A 364 -11.32 6.63 16.37
N ILE A 365 -12.21 6.28 15.45
CA ILE A 365 -11.98 6.40 14.01
C ILE A 365 -12.38 7.81 13.57
N VAL A 366 -11.40 8.58 13.10
CA VAL A 366 -11.50 9.99 12.68
C VAL A 366 -12.20 10.92 13.68
N GLY A 367 -12.16 10.59 14.97
CA GLY A 367 -12.85 11.36 16.02
C GLY A 367 -14.37 11.23 16.02
N LYS A 368 -14.95 10.32 15.23
CA LYS A 368 -16.41 10.20 15.04
C LYS A 368 -17.01 8.91 15.56
N TYR A 369 -16.34 7.78 15.30
CA TYR A 369 -16.91 6.45 15.54
C TYR A 369 -16.01 5.65 16.49
N SER A 370 -16.62 4.87 17.38
CA SER A 370 -15.90 3.72 17.95
C SER A 370 -15.73 2.64 16.86
N PHE A 371 -14.77 1.73 17.06
CA PHE A 371 -14.63 0.58 16.17
C PHE A 371 -15.89 -0.28 16.14
N ASP A 372 -16.53 -0.48 17.30
CA ASP A 372 -17.74 -1.29 17.44
C ASP A 372 -18.93 -0.67 16.70
N ASP A 373 -19.12 0.64 16.82
CA ASP A 373 -20.19 1.36 16.11
C ASP A 373 -19.99 1.28 14.59
N LEU A 374 -18.75 1.46 14.12
CA LEU A 374 -18.45 1.40 12.70
C LEU A 374 -18.62 -0.02 12.14
N LEU A 375 -18.16 -1.02 12.88
CA LEU A 375 -18.33 -2.42 12.52
C LEU A 375 -19.80 -2.81 12.48
N TYR A 376 -20.58 -2.38 13.48
CA TYR A 376 -22.03 -2.58 13.49
C TYR A 376 -22.71 -1.88 12.31
N SER A 377 -22.34 -0.64 11.99
CA SER A 377 -22.81 0.06 10.78
C SER A 377 -22.52 -0.74 9.53
N TYR A 378 -21.33 -1.34 9.43
CA TYR A 378 -20.98 -2.16 8.27
C TYR A 378 -21.88 -3.40 8.14
N PHE A 379 -22.17 -4.09 9.23
CA PHE A 379 -23.13 -5.20 9.20
C PHE A 379 -24.52 -4.74 8.75
N MET A 380 -24.99 -3.60 9.25
CA MET A 380 -26.28 -3.02 8.88
C MET A 380 -26.34 -2.61 7.40
N GLU A 381 -25.24 -2.09 6.85
CA GLU A 381 -25.08 -1.71 5.45
C GLU A 381 -24.91 -2.92 4.50
N PHE A 382 -24.68 -4.12 5.04
CA PHE A 382 -24.40 -5.32 4.25
C PHE A 382 -25.48 -6.41 4.37
N SER A 383 -25.66 -7.01 5.55
CA SER A 383 -26.45 -8.26 5.71
C SER A 383 -27.39 -8.28 6.91
N LEU A 384 -27.25 -7.36 7.88
CA LEU A 384 -27.92 -7.45 9.18
C LEU A 384 -29.28 -6.72 9.22
N MET A 385 -29.50 -5.70 8.39
CA MET A 385 -30.74 -4.93 8.39
C MET A 385 -31.98 -5.81 8.15
N GLY A 386 -32.93 -5.78 9.10
CA GLY A 386 -34.17 -6.55 9.05
C GLY A 386 -34.00 -8.06 9.32
N ALA A 387 -32.82 -8.51 9.76
CA ALA A 387 -32.57 -9.90 10.17
C ALA A 387 -33.21 -10.20 11.54
N GLN A 388 -33.58 -11.45 11.78
CA GLN A 388 -34.13 -11.85 13.08
C GLN A 388 -33.10 -11.71 14.20
N ILE A 389 -31.82 -11.96 13.90
CA ILE A 389 -30.74 -11.87 14.88
C ILE A 389 -30.65 -10.45 15.46
N SER A 390 -30.69 -9.41 14.62
CA SER A 390 -30.62 -8.02 15.09
C SER A 390 -31.75 -7.65 16.05
N ASN A 391 -32.94 -8.21 15.84
CA ASN A 391 -34.12 -7.89 16.63
C ASN A 391 -34.23 -8.73 17.91
N ASN A 392 -33.69 -9.95 17.90
CA ASN A 392 -33.89 -10.92 18.98
C ASN A 392 -32.67 -11.06 19.91
N LEU A 393 -31.47 -10.63 19.50
CA LEU A 393 -30.23 -10.82 20.27
C LEU A 393 -30.30 -10.20 21.67
N VAL A 394 -31.03 -9.08 21.83
CA VAL A 394 -31.24 -8.41 23.12
C VAL A 394 -31.88 -9.35 24.17
N ASN A 395 -32.65 -10.35 23.74
CA ASN A 395 -33.29 -11.33 24.62
C ASN A 395 -32.34 -12.46 25.06
N HIS A 396 -31.10 -12.50 24.54
CA HIS A 396 -30.11 -13.55 24.78
C HIS A 396 -28.75 -12.95 25.20
N PRO A 397 -28.59 -12.48 26.46
CA PRO A 397 -27.40 -11.76 26.89
C PRO A 397 -26.09 -12.56 26.77
N ASN A 398 -26.10 -13.87 27.07
CA ASN A 398 -24.90 -14.71 26.96
C ASN A 398 -24.38 -14.82 25.52
N LEU A 399 -25.30 -14.88 24.56
CA LEU A 399 -24.98 -14.93 23.12
C LEU A 399 -24.50 -13.57 22.62
N SER A 400 -25.05 -12.47 23.16
CA SER A 400 -24.60 -11.11 22.90
C SER A 400 -23.17 -10.87 23.42
N GLU A 401 -22.86 -11.34 24.63
CA GLU A 401 -21.50 -11.26 25.21
C GLU A 401 -20.49 -12.06 24.38
N SER A 402 -20.86 -13.28 23.99
CA SER A 402 -20.02 -14.12 23.13
C SER A 402 -19.75 -13.49 21.76
N LEU A 403 -20.77 -12.86 21.16
CA LEU A 403 -20.61 -12.09 19.92
C LEU A 403 -19.65 -10.92 20.13
N SER A 404 -19.83 -10.14 21.20
CA SER A 404 -19.00 -8.97 21.51
C SER A 404 -17.51 -9.30 21.55
N MET A 405 -17.13 -10.43 22.16
CA MET A 405 -15.73 -10.89 22.20
C MET A 405 -15.16 -11.12 20.78
N ILE A 406 -15.92 -11.77 19.90
CA ILE A 406 -15.50 -12.03 18.52
C ILE A 406 -15.50 -10.74 17.68
N LEU A 407 -16.42 -9.80 17.95
CA LEU A 407 -16.46 -8.51 17.26
C LEU A 407 -15.25 -7.64 17.59
N GLN A 408 -14.74 -7.70 18.82
CA GLN A 408 -13.49 -7.03 19.18
C GLN A 408 -12.30 -7.54 18.33
N ASP A 409 -12.23 -8.84 18.08
CA ASP A 409 -11.20 -9.42 17.20
C ASP A 409 -11.44 -9.04 15.74
N CYS A 410 -12.70 -8.98 15.29
CA CYS A 410 -13.05 -8.46 13.96
C CYS A 410 -12.57 -7.00 13.78
N SER A 411 -12.78 -6.15 14.77
CA SER A 411 -12.33 -4.75 14.77
C SER A 411 -10.81 -4.65 14.63
N ASN A 412 -10.06 -5.47 15.38
CA ASN A 412 -8.60 -5.52 15.28
C ASN A 412 -8.14 -5.95 13.87
N VAL A 413 -8.74 -7.01 13.31
CA VAL A 413 -8.38 -7.50 11.96
C VAL A 413 -8.76 -6.49 10.88
N LEU A 414 -9.87 -5.76 11.01
CA LEU A 414 -10.22 -4.67 10.10
C LEU A 414 -9.21 -3.53 10.17
N TYR A 415 -8.76 -3.14 11.36
CA TYR A 415 -7.74 -2.12 11.50
C TYR A 415 -6.43 -2.55 10.82
N GLU A 416 -6.00 -3.80 11.01
CA GLU A 416 -4.84 -4.36 10.32
C GLU A 416 -5.01 -4.39 8.81
N PHE A 417 -6.22 -4.68 8.32
CA PHE A 417 -6.56 -4.58 6.90
C PHE A 417 -6.42 -3.13 6.38
N TYR A 418 -6.94 -2.15 7.12
CA TYR A 418 -6.81 -0.72 6.76
C TYR A 418 -5.35 -0.26 6.74
N GLN A 419 -4.56 -0.65 7.73
CA GLN A 419 -3.13 -0.36 7.78
C GLN A 419 -2.36 -1.06 6.65
N ASN A 420 -2.75 -2.30 6.29
CA ASN A 420 -2.12 -3.00 5.17
C ASN A 420 -2.33 -2.26 3.84
N CYS A 421 -3.49 -1.62 3.64
CA CYS A 421 -3.78 -0.83 2.44
C CYS A 421 -2.87 0.40 2.25
N SER A 422 -2.23 0.92 3.31
CA SER A 422 -1.26 2.02 3.20
C SER A 422 0.18 1.56 2.95
N GLN A 423 0.45 0.25 2.90
CA GLN A 423 1.81 -0.25 2.68
C GLN A 423 2.28 -0.03 1.25
N ASN A 424 3.59 -0.17 1.02
CA ASN A 424 4.13 -0.20 -0.35
C ASN A 424 3.59 -1.41 -1.14
N THR A 425 3.71 -1.36 -2.47
CA THR A 425 3.09 -2.33 -3.38
C THR A 425 3.44 -3.80 -3.07
N ALA A 426 4.67 -4.06 -2.59
CA ALA A 426 5.12 -5.41 -2.26
C ALA A 426 4.59 -5.84 -0.89
N ARG A 427 4.70 -4.98 0.14
CA ARG A 427 4.21 -5.23 1.50
C ARG A 427 2.69 -5.37 1.55
N TYR A 428 1.97 -4.62 0.72
CA TYR A 428 0.52 -4.75 0.53
C TYR A 428 0.11 -6.20 0.25
N ARG A 429 0.77 -6.86 -0.72
CA ARG A 429 0.51 -8.28 -1.02
C ARG A 429 0.97 -9.19 0.11
N GLN A 430 2.12 -8.90 0.72
CA GLN A 430 2.67 -9.74 1.79
C GLN A 430 1.79 -9.77 3.04
N GLY A 431 1.20 -8.64 3.43
CA GLY A 431 0.35 -8.55 4.61
C GLY A 431 -0.90 -9.43 4.53
N TYR A 432 -1.41 -9.68 3.32
CA TYR A 432 -2.49 -10.64 3.12
C TYR A 432 -2.15 -12.07 3.56
N ASN A 433 -0.88 -12.50 3.58
CA ASN A 433 -0.55 -13.85 4.06
C ASN A 433 -1.01 -14.06 5.51
N ARG A 434 -0.90 -13.04 6.36
CA ARG A 434 -1.38 -13.10 7.74
C ARG A 434 -2.88 -12.84 7.82
N LEU A 435 -3.35 -11.80 7.12
CA LEU A 435 -4.77 -11.42 7.14
C LEU A 435 -5.68 -12.58 6.72
N LEU A 436 -5.32 -13.35 5.68
CA LEU A 436 -6.15 -14.46 5.21
C LEU A 436 -6.37 -15.54 6.27
N LEU A 437 -5.35 -15.84 7.09
CA LEU A 437 -5.47 -16.81 8.18
C LEU A 437 -6.35 -16.27 9.31
N LEU A 438 -6.22 -14.98 9.64
CA LEU A 438 -7.05 -14.33 10.66
C LEU A 438 -8.51 -14.25 10.22
N LEU A 439 -8.77 -13.88 8.98
CA LEU A 439 -10.12 -13.82 8.41
C LEU A 439 -10.78 -15.21 8.36
N ASP A 440 -10.02 -16.27 8.05
CA ASP A 440 -10.52 -17.64 8.06
C ASP A 440 -10.87 -18.12 9.49
N SER A 441 -9.99 -17.83 10.46
CA SER A 441 -10.25 -18.14 11.87
C SER A 441 -11.49 -17.41 12.41
N LEU A 442 -11.64 -16.11 12.09
CA LEU A 442 -12.82 -15.34 12.48
C LEU A 442 -14.09 -15.86 11.83
N GLN A 443 -14.02 -16.28 10.57
CA GLN A 443 -15.14 -16.93 9.92
C GLN A 443 -15.57 -18.20 10.66
N ALA A 444 -14.64 -19.08 11.01
CA ALA A 444 -14.99 -20.31 11.74
C ALA A 444 -15.62 -20.03 13.12
N GLN A 445 -15.15 -19.01 13.84
CA GLN A 445 -15.73 -18.58 15.11
C GLN A 445 -17.16 -18.05 14.92
N LEU A 446 -17.37 -17.17 13.94
CA LEU A 446 -18.68 -16.62 13.62
C LEU A 446 -19.66 -17.69 13.13
N GLU A 447 -19.21 -18.65 12.30
CA GLU A 447 -20.05 -19.77 11.87
C GLU A 447 -20.49 -20.67 13.03
N THR A 448 -19.59 -20.90 13.98
CA THR A 448 -19.88 -21.66 15.21
C THR A 448 -20.94 -20.93 16.03
N LEU A 449 -20.76 -19.64 16.29
CA LEU A 449 -21.71 -18.83 17.05
C LEU A 449 -23.07 -18.72 16.34
N GLU A 450 -23.09 -18.48 15.03
CA GLU A 450 -24.35 -18.40 14.27
C GLU A 450 -25.08 -19.74 14.20
N SER A 451 -24.38 -20.87 14.32
CA SER A 451 -25.02 -22.19 14.50
C SER A 451 -25.77 -22.29 15.84
N GLU A 452 -25.27 -21.64 16.89
CA GLU A 452 -25.99 -21.51 18.16
C GLU A 452 -27.21 -20.58 18.01
N PHE A 453 -27.09 -19.48 17.25
CA PHE A 453 -28.25 -18.61 16.96
C PHE A 453 -29.36 -19.37 16.23
N ILE A 454 -29.00 -20.21 15.24
CA ILE A 454 -29.94 -21.08 14.53
C ILE A 454 -30.62 -22.05 15.50
N SER A 455 -29.85 -22.68 16.39
CA SER A 455 -30.36 -23.61 17.40
C SER A 455 -31.34 -22.96 18.38
N ASN A 456 -31.18 -21.65 18.63
CA ASN A 456 -32.08 -20.84 19.44
C ASN A 456 -33.23 -20.20 18.62
N GLY A 457 -33.40 -20.57 17.35
CA GLY A 457 -34.49 -20.07 16.50
C GLY A 457 -34.30 -18.63 15.98
N MET A 458 -33.12 -18.04 16.16
CA MET A 458 -32.78 -16.71 15.66
C MET A 458 -32.13 -16.81 14.28
N HIS A 459 -32.89 -17.15 13.25
CA HIS A 459 -32.35 -17.27 11.90
C HIS A 459 -33.36 -16.92 10.81
N ASP A 460 -32.84 -16.42 9.69
CA ASP A 460 -33.59 -16.23 8.46
C ASP A 460 -33.20 -17.31 7.45
N ILE A 461 -34.20 -17.91 6.82
CA ILE A 461 -34.02 -18.92 5.76
C ILE A 461 -34.18 -18.25 4.40
N VAL A 462 -33.20 -18.49 3.52
CA VAL A 462 -33.25 -18.05 2.13
C VAL A 462 -33.54 -19.27 1.25
N LYS A 463 -34.59 -19.16 0.42
CA LYS A 463 -34.89 -20.17 -0.60
C LYS A 463 -33.95 -19.96 -1.78
N SER A 464 -33.09 -20.93 -2.04
CA SER A 464 -32.25 -20.92 -3.23
C SER A 464 -33.10 -21.23 -4.46
N THR A 465 -33.32 -20.23 -5.32
CA THR A 465 -33.85 -20.42 -6.69
C THR A 465 -32.66 -20.45 -7.63
N ASN A 466 -32.23 -21.64 -8.06
CA ASN A 466 -31.24 -21.77 -9.13
C ASN A 466 -31.85 -21.25 -10.44
N ASN A 467 -31.46 -20.05 -10.88
CA ASN A 467 -31.76 -19.52 -12.21
C ASN A 467 -30.80 -20.06 -13.29
N ASN A 468 -30.45 -21.36 -13.24
CA ASN A 468 -29.68 -22.02 -14.30
C ASN A 468 -30.59 -22.68 -15.35
N ASN A 469 -31.68 -22.02 -15.73
CA ASN A 469 -32.48 -22.40 -16.91
C ASN A 469 -31.92 -21.72 -18.18
N ASN A 470 -30.65 -21.95 -18.50
CA ASN A 470 -30.17 -21.81 -19.87
C ASN A 470 -30.26 -23.20 -20.55
N ASN A 471 -31.50 -23.61 -20.85
CA ASN A 471 -31.82 -24.76 -21.68
C ASN A 471 -31.48 -24.48 -23.16
N ASN A 472 -30.20 -24.27 -23.47
CA ASN A 472 -29.66 -24.53 -24.80
C ASN A 472 -28.69 -25.71 -24.69
N SER A 473 -29.30 -26.88 -24.52
CA SER A 473 -28.69 -28.20 -24.73
C SER A 473 -28.21 -28.30 -26.19
N ASN A 474 -26.95 -27.93 -26.44
CA ASN A 474 -26.09 -28.46 -27.51
C ASN A 474 -24.61 -28.12 -27.23
N ASN A 475 -24.19 -28.26 -25.97
CA ASN A 475 -22.83 -27.96 -25.53
C ASN A 475 -22.06 -29.21 -25.08
N PRO A 476 -21.06 -29.72 -25.84
CA PRO A 476 -20.28 -30.90 -25.45
C PRO A 476 -19.19 -30.64 -24.39
N THR A 477 -19.29 -29.60 -23.56
CA THR A 477 -18.18 -29.24 -22.65
C THR A 477 -18.60 -28.79 -21.25
N THR A 478 -19.90 -28.84 -20.93
CA THR A 478 -20.43 -28.42 -19.61
C THR A 478 -20.85 -29.59 -18.73
N THR A 479 -20.27 -30.77 -18.94
CA THR A 479 -20.33 -31.87 -17.95
C THR A 479 -19.05 -31.87 -17.13
N ILE A 480 -18.70 -30.72 -16.56
CA ILE A 480 -17.66 -30.65 -15.54
C ILE A 480 -18.39 -30.79 -14.21
N THR A 481 -18.14 -31.91 -13.54
CA THR A 481 -18.36 -32.08 -12.11
C THR A 481 -17.52 -31.06 -11.36
N THR A 482 -17.95 -29.80 -11.34
CA THR A 482 -17.96 -29.12 -10.06
C THR A 482 -18.77 -30.02 -9.14
N THR A 483 -18.25 -30.32 -7.96
CA THR A 483 -19.05 -30.67 -6.79
C THR A 483 -19.97 -29.49 -6.45
N THR A 484 -20.77 -29.03 -7.40
CA THR A 484 -22.04 -28.37 -7.14
C THR A 484 -22.86 -29.40 -6.42
N PHE A 485 -23.01 -29.19 -5.12
CA PHE A 485 -24.08 -29.74 -4.31
C PHE A 485 -25.33 -29.86 -5.19
N ASN A 486 -25.62 -31.08 -5.59
CA ASN A 486 -26.79 -31.42 -6.38
C ASN A 486 -27.97 -31.37 -5.41
N VAL A 487 -28.48 -30.18 -5.15
CA VAL A 487 -29.54 -29.98 -4.17
C VAL A 487 -30.65 -29.18 -4.81
N GLY A 488 -31.78 -29.86 -5.06
CA GLY A 488 -33.03 -29.19 -5.39
C GLY A 488 -33.48 -28.31 -4.22
N ASN A 489 -34.13 -27.18 -4.51
CA ASN A 489 -34.74 -26.25 -3.55
C ASN A 489 -34.17 -26.32 -2.12
N THR A 490 -32.88 -26.01 -1.95
CA THR A 490 -32.28 -25.97 -0.63
C THR A 490 -32.67 -24.67 0.07
N GLU A 491 -33.31 -24.81 1.22
CA GLU A 491 -33.41 -23.77 2.22
C GLU A 491 -32.06 -23.65 2.92
N VAL A 492 -31.44 -22.46 2.86
CA VAL A 492 -30.10 -22.21 3.43
C VAL A 492 -30.20 -21.06 4.43
N PRO A 493 -29.58 -21.17 5.62
CA PRO A 493 -29.57 -20.06 6.59
C PRO A 493 -28.78 -18.86 6.06
N LEU A 494 -29.23 -17.64 6.39
CA LEU A 494 -28.56 -16.41 5.98
C LEU A 494 -27.15 -16.32 6.56
N MET A 495 -27.00 -16.51 7.89
CA MET A 495 -25.74 -16.33 8.64
C MET A 495 -25.09 -14.96 8.32
N PRO A 496 -25.72 -13.84 8.73
CA PRO A 496 -25.30 -12.49 8.34
C PRO A 496 -23.84 -12.15 8.69
N TYR A 497 -23.32 -12.58 9.85
CA TYR A 497 -21.96 -12.25 10.28
C TYR A 497 -20.91 -13.10 9.55
N ALA A 498 -21.13 -14.42 9.47
CA ALA A 498 -20.26 -15.33 8.73
C ALA A 498 -20.23 -14.99 7.23
N SER A 499 -21.37 -14.59 6.65
CA SER A 499 -21.43 -14.19 5.24
C SER A 499 -20.67 -12.88 4.96
N TRP A 500 -20.62 -11.96 5.92
CA TRP A 500 -19.83 -10.73 5.83
C TRP A 500 -18.34 -11.02 5.84
N ILE A 501 -17.85 -11.76 6.83
CA ILE A 501 -16.42 -12.06 6.94
C ILE A 501 -15.95 -12.96 5.79
N PHE A 502 -16.79 -13.91 5.33
CA PHE A 502 -16.52 -14.70 4.13
C PHE A 502 -16.35 -13.82 2.89
N THR A 503 -17.22 -12.82 2.72
CA THR A 503 -17.16 -11.88 1.60
C THR A 503 -15.83 -11.11 1.61
N ILE A 504 -15.44 -10.56 2.76
CA ILE A 504 -14.15 -9.85 2.93
C ILE A 504 -12.98 -10.80 2.66
N LYS A 505 -13.01 -12.01 3.21
CA LYS A 505 -11.96 -13.03 3.04
C LYS A 505 -11.79 -13.39 1.58
N VAL A 506 -12.87 -13.70 0.86
CA VAL A 506 -12.75 -14.11 -0.55
C VAL A 506 -12.31 -12.94 -1.43
N PHE A 507 -12.77 -11.71 -1.19
CA PHE A 507 -12.20 -10.54 -1.88
C PHE A 507 -10.70 -10.39 -1.59
N ALA A 508 -10.26 -10.60 -0.35
CA ALA A 508 -8.84 -10.59 0.00
C ALA A 508 -8.05 -11.73 -0.69
N MET A 509 -8.63 -12.92 -0.84
CA MET A 509 -8.02 -14.03 -1.59
C MET A 509 -7.86 -13.69 -3.08
N ILE A 510 -8.89 -13.09 -3.68
CA ILE A 510 -8.87 -12.62 -5.07
C ILE A 510 -7.79 -11.55 -5.24
N GLU A 511 -7.77 -10.55 -4.36
CA GLU A 511 -6.81 -9.45 -4.37
C GLU A 511 -5.37 -9.96 -4.23
N PHE A 512 -5.08 -10.80 -3.24
CA PHE A 512 -3.76 -11.40 -3.04
C PHE A 512 -3.31 -12.20 -4.28
N THR A 513 -4.23 -12.94 -4.88
CA THR A 513 -3.97 -13.71 -6.09
C THR A 513 -3.64 -12.77 -7.24
N LEU A 514 -4.52 -11.85 -7.59
CA LEU A 514 -4.38 -10.96 -8.75
C LEU A 514 -3.21 -9.98 -8.60
N LYS A 515 -2.92 -9.49 -7.39
CA LYS A 515 -1.75 -8.64 -7.11
C LYS A 515 -0.43 -9.35 -7.39
N GLY A 516 -0.40 -10.68 -7.41
CA GLY A 516 0.78 -11.43 -7.84
C GLY A 516 1.11 -11.27 -9.32
N PHE A 517 0.12 -10.99 -10.19
CA PHE A 517 0.39 -10.63 -11.58
C PHE A 517 1.02 -9.24 -11.70
N ASP A 518 0.50 -8.25 -10.97
CA ASP A 518 1.05 -6.89 -10.97
C ASP A 518 2.52 -6.83 -10.51
N LEU A 519 2.88 -7.70 -9.57
CA LEU A 519 4.24 -7.86 -9.04
C LEU A 519 5.10 -8.87 -9.82
N GLU A 520 4.60 -9.41 -10.94
CA GLU A 520 5.29 -10.40 -11.78
C GLU A 520 5.78 -11.64 -11.00
N VAL A 521 5.03 -12.04 -9.97
CA VAL A 521 5.33 -13.19 -9.11
C VAL A 521 5.07 -14.53 -9.84
N TYR A 522 4.17 -14.52 -10.81
CA TYR A 522 3.78 -15.70 -11.59
C TYR A 522 4.46 -15.71 -12.95
N LYS A 523 4.93 -16.89 -13.35
CA LYS A 523 5.42 -17.15 -14.69
C LYS A 523 4.25 -17.43 -15.65
N PRO A 524 4.43 -17.29 -16.97
CA PRO A 524 3.36 -17.55 -17.93
C PRO A 524 2.68 -18.91 -17.78
N PHE A 525 3.43 -19.98 -17.47
CA PHE A 525 2.88 -21.34 -17.30
C PHE A 525 2.01 -21.50 -16.05
N GLU A 526 2.14 -20.62 -15.06
CA GLU A 526 1.34 -20.61 -13.83
C GLU A 526 0.01 -19.85 -14.01
N ALA A 527 -0.17 -19.14 -15.14
CA ALA A 527 -1.31 -18.25 -15.34
C ALA A 527 -2.65 -18.97 -15.29
N PHE A 528 -2.74 -20.20 -15.85
CA PHE A 528 -3.97 -20.99 -15.78
C PHE A 528 -4.38 -21.27 -14.33
N ASP A 529 -3.46 -21.79 -13.52
CA ASP A 529 -3.73 -22.17 -12.14
C ASP A 529 -4.24 -20.96 -11.34
N MET A 530 -3.55 -19.81 -11.47
CA MET A 530 -3.94 -18.61 -10.72
C MET A 530 -5.29 -18.04 -11.16
N TYR A 531 -5.55 -17.94 -12.47
CA TYR A 531 -6.85 -17.43 -12.95
C TYR A 531 -7.98 -18.41 -12.73
N TYR A 532 -7.74 -19.72 -12.87
CA TYR A 532 -8.75 -20.72 -12.54
C TYR A 532 -9.11 -20.67 -11.05
N HIS A 533 -8.12 -20.49 -10.16
CA HIS A 533 -8.39 -20.30 -8.73
C HIS A 533 -9.27 -19.07 -8.47
N VAL A 534 -8.95 -17.90 -9.07
CA VAL A 534 -9.78 -16.69 -8.96
C VAL A 534 -11.20 -16.94 -9.48
N TYR A 535 -11.35 -17.58 -10.63
CA TYR A 535 -12.65 -17.96 -11.18
C TYR A 535 -13.42 -18.88 -10.22
N HIS A 536 -12.77 -19.91 -9.68
CA HIS A 536 -13.36 -20.86 -8.75
C HIS A 536 -13.91 -20.18 -7.49
N ILE A 537 -13.08 -19.39 -6.79
CA ILE A 537 -13.51 -18.71 -5.55
C ILE A 537 -14.53 -17.60 -5.83
N SER A 538 -14.48 -16.98 -7.00
CA SER A 538 -15.46 -15.97 -7.42
C SER A 538 -16.86 -16.57 -7.62
N ASN A 539 -17.00 -17.82 -8.09
CA ASN A 539 -18.30 -18.50 -8.15
C ASN A 539 -18.91 -18.73 -6.76
N GLN A 540 -18.07 -19.02 -5.76
CA GLN A 540 -18.53 -19.19 -4.37
C GLN A 540 -18.93 -17.85 -3.74
N LEU A 541 -18.16 -16.80 -4.01
CA LEU A 541 -18.49 -15.43 -3.62
C LEU A 541 -19.82 -14.97 -4.23
N GLU A 542 -20.03 -15.17 -5.53
CA GLU A 542 -21.28 -14.85 -6.21
C GLU A 542 -22.48 -15.59 -5.58
N SER A 543 -22.31 -16.87 -5.24
CA SER A 543 -23.35 -17.65 -4.56
C SER A 543 -23.71 -17.07 -3.20
N CYS A 544 -22.71 -16.65 -2.42
CA CYS A 544 -22.92 -15.98 -1.13
C CYS A 544 -23.63 -14.62 -1.29
N LEU A 545 -23.16 -13.78 -2.22
CA LEU A 545 -23.76 -12.46 -2.49
C LEU A 545 -25.21 -12.59 -2.98
N ASN A 546 -25.51 -13.58 -3.83
CA ASN A 546 -26.87 -13.85 -4.31
C ASN A 546 -27.80 -14.31 -3.17
N LYS A 547 -27.30 -15.11 -2.21
CA LYS A 547 -28.05 -15.49 -1.00
C LYS A 547 -28.49 -14.25 -0.22
N ILE A 548 -27.57 -13.32 0.04
CA ILE A 548 -27.87 -12.08 0.77
C ILE A 548 -28.81 -11.18 -0.05
N SER A 549 -28.56 -11.04 -1.35
CA SER A 549 -29.41 -10.25 -2.25
C SER A 549 -30.86 -10.75 -2.26
N GLN A 550 -31.04 -12.08 -2.30
CA GLN A 550 -32.37 -12.70 -2.24
C GLN A 550 -33.05 -12.47 -0.88
N PHE A 551 -32.30 -12.54 0.23
CA PHE A 551 -32.82 -12.18 1.55
C PHE A 551 -33.35 -10.75 1.60
N ILE A 552 -32.54 -9.78 1.17
CA ILE A 552 -32.91 -8.35 1.16
C ILE A 552 -34.13 -8.11 0.28
N LYS A 553 -34.16 -8.72 -0.91
CA LYS A 553 -35.32 -8.67 -1.81
C LYS A 553 -36.58 -9.21 -1.13
N ASN A 554 -36.49 -10.38 -0.49
CA ASN A 554 -37.62 -10.98 0.22
C ASN A 554 -38.14 -10.07 1.36
N LYS A 555 -37.25 -9.38 2.08
CA LYS A 555 -37.63 -8.42 3.14
C LYS A 555 -38.34 -7.20 2.57
N ILE A 556 -37.80 -6.59 1.50
CA ILE A 556 -38.44 -5.49 0.79
C ILE A 556 -39.85 -5.90 0.29
N ASP A 557 -39.95 -7.06 -0.34
CA ASP A 557 -41.22 -7.59 -0.87
C ASP A 557 -42.21 -7.88 0.26
N SER A 558 -41.74 -8.38 1.40
CA SER A 558 -42.56 -8.59 2.59
C SER A 558 -43.18 -7.28 3.09
N ILE A 559 -42.38 -6.22 3.25
CA ILE A 559 -42.85 -4.89 3.68
C ILE A 559 -43.88 -4.33 2.68
N HIS A 560 -43.61 -4.42 1.37
CA HIS A 560 -44.58 -4.03 0.36
C HIS A 560 -45.88 -4.87 0.39
N SER A 561 -45.77 -6.16 0.70
CA SER A 561 -46.94 -7.05 0.83
C SER A 561 -47.80 -6.69 2.04
N MET A 562 -47.22 -6.15 3.12
CA MET A 562 -47.96 -5.70 4.30
C MET A 562 -48.96 -4.61 3.94
N ASN A 563 -48.59 -3.66 3.08
CA ASN A 563 -49.52 -2.64 2.59
C ASN A 563 -50.74 -3.28 1.89
N LYS A 564 -50.52 -4.30 1.05
CA LYS A 564 -51.61 -5.05 0.40
C LYS A 564 -52.48 -5.80 1.42
N LYS A 565 -51.90 -6.37 2.47
CA LYS A 565 -52.63 -7.05 3.56
C LYS A 565 -53.44 -6.04 4.39
N ILE A 566 -52.87 -4.89 4.75
CA ILE A 566 -53.53 -3.81 5.50
C ILE A 566 -54.76 -3.29 4.76
N LYS A 567 -54.69 -3.14 3.43
CA LYS A 567 -55.84 -2.74 2.60
C LYS A 567 -56.99 -3.74 2.66
N LYS A 568 -56.72 -5.03 2.87
CA LYS A 568 -57.73 -6.10 3.00
C LYS A 568 -58.32 -6.24 4.41
N LEU A 569 -57.65 -5.69 5.43
CA LEU A 569 -58.15 -5.75 6.81
C LEU A 569 -59.31 -4.78 7.03
N LYS A 570 -60.34 -5.26 7.76
CA LYS A 570 -61.43 -4.43 8.27
C LYS A 570 -60.91 -3.48 9.36
N ALA A 571 -61.61 -2.36 9.57
CA ALA A 571 -61.26 -1.41 10.64
C ALA A 571 -61.30 -2.10 12.01
N GLY A 572 -60.26 -1.89 12.82
CA GLY A 572 -60.09 -2.50 14.14
C GLY A 572 -58.62 -2.53 14.55
N GLU A 573 -58.36 -2.93 15.81
CA GLU A 573 -57.05 -2.93 16.46
C GLU A 573 -55.96 -3.62 15.63
N LYS A 574 -56.26 -4.78 15.03
CA LYS A 574 -55.32 -5.52 14.17
C LYS A 574 -54.85 -4.73 12.94
N LYS A 575 -55.74 -3.91 12.35
CA LYS A 575 -55.40 -3.07 11.19
C LYS A 575 -54.54 -1.89 11.62
N GLU A 576 -54.84 -1.32 12.78
CA GLU A 576 -54.10 -0.17 13.32
C GLU A 576 -52.68 -0.58 13.71
N ASN A 577 -52.51 -1.69 14.44
CA ASN A 577 -51.20 -2.25 14.79
C ASN A 577 -50.37 -2.59 13.53
N SER A 578 -50.99 -3.21 12.52
CA SER A 578 -50.30 -3.52 11.26
C SER A 578 -49.88 -2.25 10.50
N LYS A 579 -50.68 -1.18 10.58
CA LYS A 579 -50.36 0.11 9.95
C LYS A 579 -49.23 0.83 10.67
N MET A 580 -49.21 0.79 12.01
CA MET A 580 -48.09 1.33 12.81
C MET A 580 -46.80 0.61 12.45
N GLU A 581 -46.80 -0.72 12.43
CA GLU A 581 -45.62 -1.50 12.10
C GLU A 581 -45.15 -1.26 10.65
N TYR A 582 -46.07 -1.23 9.68
CA TYR A 582 -45.70 -0.88 8.30
C TYR A 582 -45.07 0.51 8.20
N ASN A 583 -45.63 1.52 8.89
CA ASN A 583 -45.07 2.86 8.90
C ASN A 583 -43.67 2.90 9.55
N ARG A 584 -43.46 2.13 10.62
CA ARG A 584 -42.16 1.97 11.28
C ARG A 584 -41.14 1.37 10.30
N LEU A 585 -41.45 0.21 9.70
CA LEU A 585 -40.59 -0.47 8.74
C LEU A 585 -40.25 0.39 7.51
N MET A 586 -41.23 1.13 6.99
CA MET A 586 -41.02 2.05 5.86
C MET A 586 -40.12 3.24 6.21
N LYS A 587 -40.08 3.65 7.48
CA LYS A 587 -39.26 4.78 7.94
C LYS A 587 -37.86 4.34 8.36
N GLU A 588 -37.75 3.21 9.07
CA GLU A 588 -36.51 2.78 9.75
C GLU A 588 -35.70 1.76 8.93
N GLU A 589 -36.35 0.79 8.28
CA GLU A 589 -35.64 -0.33 7.62
C GLU A 589 -35.58 -0.18 6.10
N MET A 590 -36.68 0.25 5.47
CA MET A 590 -36.79 0.32 4.01
C MET A 590 -35.69 1.16 3.34
N PRO A 591 -35.31 2.36 3.83
CA PRO A 591 -34.24 3.14 3.21
C PRO A 591 -32.91 2.38 3.16
N GLN A 592 -32.51 1.77 4.27
CA GLN A 592 -31.28 1.00 4.36
C GLN A 592 -31.36 -0.28 3.50
N LEU A 593 -32.50 -0.98 3.49
CA LEU A 593 -32.68 -2.16 2.63
C LEU A 593 -32.51 -1.81 1.13
N GLN A 594 -32.95 -0.63 0.69
CA GLN A 594 -32.72 -0.17 -0.68
C GLN A 594 -31.23 0.09 -0.95
N ILE A 595 -30.53 0.74 -0.03
CA ILE A 595 -29.08 0.99 -0.13
C ILE A 595 -28.32 -0.34 -0.17
N ASN A 596 -28.61 -1.27 0.75
CA ASN A 596 -27.97 -2.59 0.78
C ASN A 596 -28.20 -3.36 -0.52
N ARG A 597 -29.40 -3.29 -1.10
CA ARG A 597 -29.70 -3.91 -2.40
C ARG A 597 -28.83 -3.32 -3.52
N GLN A 598 -28.66 -2.01 -3.53
CA GLN A 598 -27.82 -1.29 -4.50
C GLN A 598 -26.32 -1.60 -4.29
N TYR A 599 -25.88 -1.72 -3.04
CA TYR A 599 -24.51 -2.08 -2.67
C TYR A 599 -24.18 -3.54 -3.06
N LEU A 600 -25.06 -4.48 -2.75
CA LEU A 600 -24.89 -5.88 -3.16
C LEU A 600 -24.86 -6.04 -4.68
N LYS A 601 -25.65 -5.23 -5.42
CA LYS A 601 -25.56 -5.19 -6.88
C LYS A 601 -24.18 -4.72 -7.32
N TYR A 602 -23.59 -3.71 -6.68
CA TYR A 602 -22.21 -3.29 -6.94
C TYR A 602 -21.20 -4.42 -6.67
N LEU A 603 -21.27 -5.09 -5.53
CA LEU A 603 -20.38 -6.22 -5.19
C LEU A 603 -20.52 -7.39 -6.18
N LEU A 604 -21.74 -7.69 -6.63
CA LEU A 604 -21.99 -8.71 -7.65
C LEU A 604 -21.34 -8.32 -8.99
N LEU A 605 -21.42 -7.05 -9.40
CA LEU A 605 -20.72 -6.57 -10.60
C LEU A 605 -19.20 -6.69 -10.46
N GLN A 606 -18.63 -6.32 -9.31
CA GLN A 606 -17.19 -6.51 -9.04
C GLN A 606 -16.77 -7.99 -9.12
N CYS A 607 -17.56 -8.87 -8.49
CA CYS A 607 -17.35 -10.31 -8.54
C CYS A 607 -17.41 -10.82 -9.98
N ASN A 608 -18.38 -10.37 -10.77
CA ASN A 608 -18.56 -10.76 -12.16
C ASN A 608 -17.36 -10.34 -13.03
N ILE A 609 -16.83 -9.13 -12.84
CA ILE A 609 -15.64 -8.66 -13.56
C ILE A 609 -14.46 -9.60 -13.34
N ASN A 610 -14.13 -9.92 -12.09
CA ASN A 610 -13.01 -10.82 -11.77
C ASN A 610 -13.26 -12.24 -12.28
N LYS A 611 -14.50 -12.73 -12.17
CA LYS A 611 -14.91 -14.06 -12.67
C LYS A 611 -14.76 -14.17 -14.19
N SER A 612 -15.39 -13.27 -14.96
CA SER A 612 -15.43 -13.34 -16.42
C SER A 612 -14.05 -13.08 -17.05
N LEU A 613 -13.27 -12.12 -16.52
CA LEU A 613 -11.90 -11.88 -16.99
C LEU A 613 -10.95 -13.05 -16.68
N SER A 614 -11.09 -13.68 -15.50
CA SER A 614 -10.28 -14.85 -15.17
C SER A 614 -10.66 -16.06 -16.04
N LEU A 615 -11.95 -16.27 -16.30
CA LEU A 615 -12.39 -17.34 -17.22
C LEU A 615 -11.90 -17.09 -18.65
N PHE A 616 -11.94 -15.85 -19.12
CA PHE A 616 -11.36 -15.48 -20.41
C PHE A 616 -9.88 -15.90 -20.49
N GLN A 617 -9.09 -15.60 -19.46
CA GLN A 617 -7.66 -15.97 -19.42
C GLN A 617 -7.45 -17.48 -19.37
N VAL A 618 -8.28 -18.21 -18.63
CA VAL A 618 -8.29 -19.68 -18.62
C VAL A 618 -8.53 -20.25 -20.02
N LEU A 619 -9.51 -19.72 -20.74
CA LEU A 619 -9.82 -20.14 -22.12
C LEU A 619 -8.69 -19.77 -23.09
N GLN A 620 -8.13 -18.55 -22.98
CA GLN A 620 -7.00 -18.10 -23.78
C GLN A 620 -5.77 -18.97 -23.58
N PHE A 621 -5.45 -19.32 -22.34
CA PHE A 621 -4.36 -20.24 -21.99
C PHE A 621 -4.61 -21.62 -22.61
N SER A 622 -5.83 -22.14 -22.51
CA SER A 622 -6.21 -23.45 -23.04
C SER A 622 -6.10 -23.52 -24.56
N ILE A 623 -6.43 -22.44 -25.27
CA ILE A 623 -6.18 -22.29 -26.72
C ILE A 623 -4.67 -22.38 -27.02
N LEU A 624 -3.85 -21.63 -26.29
CA LEU A 624 -2.39 -21.65 -26.46
C LEU A 624 -1.79 -23.03 -26.14
N ARG A 625 -2.34 -23.74 -25.16
CA ARG A 625 -1.97 -25.12 -24.83
C ARG A 625 -2.37 -26.10 -25.93
N SER A 626 -3.55 -25.92 -26.52
CA SER A 626 -4.05 -26.77 -27.62
C SER A 626 -3.11 -26.72 -28.84
N VAL A 627 -2.54 -25.54 -29.12
CA VAL A 627 -1.51 -25.36 -30.17
C VAL A 627 -0.08 -25.59 -29.66
N LYS A 628 0.05 -26.10 -28.42
CA LYS A 628 1.30 -26.50 -27.77
C LYS A 628 2.35 -25.39 -27.75
N LEU A 629 1.91 -24.14 -27.53
CA LEU A 629 2.76 -22.96 -27.31
C LEU A 629 3.10 -22.75 -25.83
N ILE A 630 2.26 -23.28 -24.94
CA ILE A 630 2.43 -23.26 -23.49
C ILE A 630 1.91 -24.58 -22.91
N ASP A 631 2.27 -24.88 -21.67
CA ASP A 631 1.70 -25.97 -20.89
C ASP A 631 1.50 -25.51 -19.45
N GLY A 632 0.65 -26.19 -18.68
CA GLY A 632 0.43 -25.94 -17.25
C GLY A 632 1.56 -26.47 -16.36
N VAL A 633 2.69 -26.84 -16.96
CA VAL A 633 3.87 -27.38 -16.28
C VAL A 633 5.10 -26.60 -16.70
N ALA A 634 6.10 -26.54 -15.82
CA ALA A 634 7.33 -25.83 -16.12
C ALA A 634 8.00 -26.40 -17.40
N PRO A 635 8.45 -25.57 -18.35
CA PRO A 635 8.95 -26.01 -19.65
C PRO A 635 10.27 -26.80 -19.58
N LYS A 636 10.98 -26.75 -18.44
CA LYS A 636 12.16 -27.57 -18.17
C LYS A 636 11.87 -28.51 -17.02
N THR A 637 11.99 -29.81 -17.26
CA THR A 637 11.90 -30.82 -16.22
C THR A 637 13.16 -30.78 -15.35
N SER A 638 12.96 -30.72 -14.03
CA SER A 638 14.02 -30.80 -13.04
C SER A 638 13.99 -32.17 -12.38
N LYS A 639 15.15 -32.78 -12.15
CA LYS A 639 15.24 -34.01 -11.34
C LYS A 639 15.05 -33.78 -9.84
N PHE A 640 15.10 -32.51 -9.40
CA PHE A 640 15.03 -32.13 -7.98
C PHE A 640 13.61 -31.81 -7.51
N VAL A 641 12.70 -31.49 -8.44
CA VAL A 641 11.38 -30.96 -8.11
C VAL A 641 10.36 -31.49 -9.12
N ASN A 642 9.21 -31.95 -8.61
CA ASN A 642 8.07 -32.35 -9.43
C ASN A 642 7.02 -31.22 -9.53
N GLN A 643 6.07 -31.34 -10.47
CA GLN A 643 5.10 -30.28 -10.74
C GLN A 643 4.09 -30.09 -9.60
N GLU A 644 3.68 -31.17 -8.95
CA GLU A 644 2.75 -31.12 -7.82
C GLU A 644 3.33 -30.33 -6.64
N LEU A 645 4.63 -30.51 -6.33
CA LEU A 645 5.31 -29.75 -5.29
C LEU A 645 5.38 -28.25 -5.61
N LEU A 646 5.62 -27.89 -6.89
CA LEU A 646 5.59 -26.49 -7.32
C LEU A 646 4.20 -25.88 -7.20
N HIS A 647 3.18 -26.62 -7.61
CA HIS A 647 1.77 -26.21 -7.49
C HIS A 647 1.40 -26.01 -6.01
N ASN A 648 1.68 -27.00 -5.15
CA ASN A 648 1.38 -26.91 -3.72
C ASN A 648 2.15 -25.77 -3.05
N LEU A 649 3.39 -25.51 -3.46
CA LEU A 649 4.15 -24.35 -2.96
C LEU A 649 3.51 -23.03 -3.39
N ARG A 650 3.03 -22.93 -4.64
CA ARG A 650 2.34 -21.73 -5.16
C ARG A 650 1.06 -21.43 -4.38
N PHE A 651 0.28 -22.45 -4.04
CA PHE A 651 -0.98 -22.32 -3.31
C PHE A 651 -0.86 -22.46 -1.79
N LYS A 652 0.36 -22.53 -1.23
CA LYS A 652 0.60 -22.71 0.21
C LYS A 652 -0.12 -21.67 1.08
N THR A 653 -0.30 -20.44 0.60
CA THR A 653 -1.04 -19.40 1.34
C THR A 653 -2.50 -19.78 1.61
N PHE A 654 -3.11 -20.60 0.75
CA PHE A 654 -4.52 -20.99 0.86
C PHE A 654 -4.73 -22.41 1.41
N SER A 655 -3.65 -23.18 1.64
CA SER A 655 -3.77 -24.60 1.96
C SER A 655 -4.45 -24.90 3.29
N SER A 656 -4.55 -23.91 4.19
CA SER A 656 -5.24 -24.03 5.47
C SER A 656 -6.61 -23.36 5.50
N ILE A 657 -7.04 -22.73 4.39
CA ILE A 657 -8.36 -22.08 4.31
C ILE A 657 -9.41 -23.17 4.11
N GLY A 658 -10.39 -23.22 5.00
CA GLY A 658 -11.44 -24.25 4.94
C GLY A 658 -12.45 -24.03 3.81
N VAL A 659 -12.98 -22.82 3.69
CA VAL A 659 -14.05 -22.48 2.72
C VAL A 659 -13.76 -21.12 2.07
N PRO A 660 -13.55 -21.01 0.75
CA PRO A 660 -13.52 -22.08 -0.26
C PRO A 660 -12.35 -23.06 -0.06
N GLU A 661 -12.62 -24.36 -0.17
CA GLU A 661 -11.56 -25.37 -0.18
C GLU A 661 -10.71 -25.23 -1.45
N LEU A 662 -9.38 -25.35 -1.30
CA LEU A 662 -8.45 -25.36 -2.43
C LEU A 662 -8.56 -26.68 -3.20
N PRO A 663 -8.88 -26.68 -4.51
CA PRO A 663 -8.88 -27.90 -5.30
C PRO A 663 -7.49 -28.56 -5.34
N SER A 664 -7.44 -29.89 -5.39
CA SER A 664 -6.18 -30.62 -5.49
C SER A 664 -5.49 -30.43 -6.84
N PHE A 665 -4.18 -30.70 -6.89
CA PHE A 665 -3.39 -30.63 -8.12
C PHE A 665 -4.02 -31.42 -9.28
N ASP A 666 -4.52 -32.64 -9.02
CA ASP A 666 -5.16 -33.48 -10.03
C ASP A 666 -6.43 -32.83 -10.60
N ILE A 667 -7.23 -32.16 -9.76
CA ILE A 667 -8.42 -31.43 -10.21
C ILE A 667 -8.02 -30.30 -11.16
N PHE A 668 -6.98 -29.51 -10.83
CA PHE A 668 -6.47 -28.47 -11.73
C PHE A 668 -6.03 -29.05 -13.08
N GLN A 669 -5.32 -30.18 -13.08
CA GLN A 669 -4.85 -30.82 -14.31
C GLN A 669 -6.01 -31.35 -15.16
N ASP A 670 -7.02 -31.96 -14.54
CA ASP A 670 -8.17 -32.50 -15.26
C ASP A 670 -9.05 -31.40 -15.84
N ILE A 671 -9.20 -30.28 -15.13
CA ILE A 671 -9.90 -29.10 -15.63
C ILE A 671 -9.14 -28.50 -16.81
N LEU A 672 -7.82 -28.33 -16.72
CA LEU A 672 -7.03 -27.83 -17.85
C LEU A 672 -7.15 -28.74 -19.08
N LYS A 673 -7.12 -30.07 -18.89
CA LYS A 673 -7.36 -31.04 -19.97
C LYS A 673 -8.76 -30.90 -20.58
N SER A 674 -9.77 -30.59 -19.77
CA SER A 674 -11.16 -30.43 -20.23
C SER A 674 -11.36 -29.21 -21.13
N PHE A 675 -10.61 -28.13 -20.89
CA PHE A 675 -10.62 -26.93 -21.73
C PHE A 675 -9.70 -27.02 -22.95
N THR A 676 -8.81 -28.03 -23.02
CA THR A 676 -7.86 -28.19 -24.12
C THR A 676 -8.51 -28.92 -25.30
N ILE A 677 -8.44 -28.33 -26.50
CA ILE A 677 -8.91 -28.97 -27.74
C ILE A 677 -7.95 -30.12 -28.09
N LYS A 678 -8.49 -31.33 -28.22
CA LYS A 678 -7.70 -32.57 -28.43
C LYS A 678 -7.41 -32.84 -29.90
N GLU A 679 -8.25 -32.32 -30.78
CA GLU A 679 -8.16 -32.49 -32.22
C GLU A 679 -6.91 -31.81 -32.79
N SER A 680 -6.41 -32.35 -33.91
CA SER A 680 -5.24 -31.77 -34.58
C SER A 680 -5.57 -30.43 -35.24
N LEU A 681 -4.60 -29.50 -35.22
CA LEU A 681 -4.71 -28.11 -35.69
C LEU A 681 -5.40 -27.98 -37.06
N ASN A 682 -5.09 -28.87 -38.01
CA ASN A 682 -5.58 -28.79 -39.39
C ASN A 682 -6.95 -29.47 -39.63
N THR A 683 -7.65 -29.88 -38.57
CA THR A 683 -8.95 -30.56 -38.70
C THR A 683 -10.11 -29.59 -38.68
N PRO A 684 -11.20 -29.83 -39.43
CA PRO A 684 -12.42 -29.03 -39.34
C PRO A 684 -13.02 -28.99 -37.93
N MET A 685 -12.90 -30.10 -37.17
CA MET A 685 -13.36 -30.16 -35.79
C MET A 685 -12.58 -29.24 -34.86
N PHE A 686 -11.25 -29.15 -34.99
CA PHE A 686 -10.43 -28.19 -34.24
C PHE A 686 -10.90 -26.76 -34.50
N HIS A 687 -11.09 -26.40 -35.77
CA HIS A 687 -11.54 -25.05 -36.15
C HIS A 687 -12.93 -24.74 -35.60
N SER A 688 -13.87 -25.69 -35.65
CA SER A 688 -15.21 -25.54 -35.09
C SER A 688 -15.16 -25.31 -33.56
N GLN A 689 -14.38 -26.09 -32.83
CA GLN A 689 -14.22 -25.92 -31.38
C GLN A 689 -13.52 -24.60 -31.03
N MET A 690 -12.48 -24.23 -31.78
CA MET A 690 -11.79 -22.95 -31.62
C MET A 690 -12.73 -21.76 -31.82
N THR A 691 -13.56 -21.79 -32.87
CA THR A 691 -14.56 -20.73 -33.13
C THR A 691 -15.57 -20.63 -32.00
N ARG A 692 -16.00 -21.77 -31.45
CA ARG A 692 -16.92 -21.79 -30.31
C ARG A 692 -16.27 -21.27 -29.03
N MET A 693 -15.03 -21.66 -28.73
CA MET A 693 -14.28 -21.11 -27.60
C MET A 693 -14.11 -19.60 -27.75
N LYS A 694 -13.76 -19.12 -28.95
CA LYS A 694 -13.67 -17.69 -29.26
C LYS A 694 -14.99 -16.97 -28.99
N GLN A 695 -16.12 -17.50 -29.44
CA GLN A 695 -17.44 -16.91 -29.19
C GLN A 695 -17.74 -16.83 -27.69
N TYR A 696 -17.39 -17.86 -26.93
CA TYR A 696 -17.58 -17.84 -25.48
C TYR A 696 -16.64 -16.86 -24.78
N MET A 697 -15.38 -16.76 -25.22
CA MET A 697 -14.44 -15.73 -24.74
C MET A 697 -14.97 -14.31 -24.99
N ILE A 698 -15.56 -14.06 -26.17
CA ILE A 698 -16.20 -12.77 -26.48
C ILE A 698 -17.33 -12.50 -25.48
N SER A 699 -18.21 -13.47 -25.22
CA SER A 699 -19.31 -13.27 -24.27
C SER A 699 -18.81 -12.95 -22.86
N GLN A 700 -17.72 -13.57 -22.41
CA GLN A 700 -17.11 -13.26 -21.11
C GLN A 700 -16.51 -11.85 -21.06
N ILE A 701 -15.88 -11.38 -22.15
CA ILE A 701 -15.42 -9.99 -22.24
C ILE A 701 -16.60 -9.02 -22.22
N ASP A 702 -17.68 -9.31 -22.97
CA ASP A 702 -18.85 -8.45 -23.05
C ASP A 702 -19.54 -8.32 -21.67
N GLU A 703 -19.68 -9.42 -20.93
CA GLU A 703 -20.20 -9.43 -19.55
C GLU A 703 -19.34 -8.57 -18.60
N ALA A 704 -18.01 -8.67 -18.71
CA ALA A 704 -17.09 -7.87 -17.92
C ALA A 704 -17.18 -6.37 -18.31
N GLU A 705 -17.22 -6.07 -19.61
CA GLU A 705 -17.32 -4.71 -20.15
C GLU A 705 -18.62 -4.02 -19.71
N GLU A 706 -19.76 -4.72 -19.77
CA GLU A 706 -21.05 -4.23 -19.27
C GLU A 706 -20.99 -3.95 -17.76
N SER A 707 -20.39 -4.87 -17.00
CA SER A 707 -20.26 -4.75 -15.54
C SER A 707 -19.41 -3.53 -15.16
N VAL A 708 -18.22 -3.38 -15.77
CA VAL A 708 -17.33 -2.23 -15.55
C VAL A 708 -18.02 -0.92 -15.94
N THR A 709 -18.68 -0.89 -17.10
CA THR A 709 -19.37 0.30 -17.61
C THR A 709 -20.50 0.74 -16.67
N THR A 710 -21.25 -0.22 -16.12
CA THR A 710 -22.30 0.05 -15.13
C THR A 710 -21.73 0.67 -13.86
N ILE A 711 -20.62 0.13 -13.35
CA ILE A 711 -19.92 0.70 -12.19
C ILE A 711 -19.44 2.13 -12.49
N ILE A 712 -18.76 2.35 -13.61
CA ILE A 712 -18.28 3.69 -14.01
C ILE A 712 -19.44 4.69 -14.08
N LYS A 713 -20.60 4.29 -14.62
CA LYS A 713 -21.80 5.14 -14.67
C LYS A 713 -22.29 5.49 -13.26
N GLY A 714 -22.37 4.53 -12.34
CA GLY A 714 -22.76 4.75 -10.95
C GLY A 714 -21.83 5.73 -10.22
N ILE A 715 -20.52 5.53 -10.33
CA ILE A 715 -19.51 6.41 -9.74
C ILE A 715 -19.63 7.83 -10.32
N LYS A 716 -19.78 7.97 -11.65
CA LYS A 716 -19.96 9.29 -12.28
C LYS A 716 -21.19 10.01 -11.77
N SER A 717 -22.28 9.28 -11.51
CA SER A 717 -23.53 9.81 -10.94
C SER A 717 -23.52 10.02 -9.43
N ASN A 718 -22.38 9.87 -8.73
CA ASN A 718 -22.29 10.01 -7.27
C ASN A 718 -23.29 9.11 -6.51
N ASP A 719 -23.54 7.89 -7.01
CA ASP A 719 -24.53 6.95 -6.45
C ASP A 719 -26.00 7.48 -6.44
N GLU A 720 -26.32 8.56 -7.16
CA GLU A 720 -27.67 9.15 -7.20
C GLU A 720 -28.62 8.51 -8.23
N ASN A 721 -28.14 7.58 -9.05
CA ASN A 721 -28.93 6.96 -10.13
C ASN A 721 -29.97 5.93 -9.63
N GLY A 722 -29.92 5.55 -8.35
CA GLY A 722 -30.81 4.56 -7.74
C GLY A 722 -30.58 3.11 -8.18
N GLU A 723 -29.60 2.85 -9.05
CA GLU A 723 -29.29 1.52 -9.57
C GLU A 723 -28.25 0.77 -8.76
N ILE A 724 -27.15 1.43 -8.38
CA ILE A 724 -26.05 0.88 -7.59
C ILE A 724 -25.56 1.92 -6.59
N TYR A 725 -25.01 1.45 -5.48
CA TYR A 725 -24.37 2.26 -4.46
C TYR A 725 -22.94 1.76 -4.35
N THR A 726 -21.97 2.60 -4.72
CA THR A 726 -20.55 2.24 -4.72
C THR A 726 -19.86 2.69 -3.45
N GLY A 727 -20.27 3.80 -2.83
CA GLY A 727 -19.61 4.38 -1.65
C GLY A 727 -18.27 5.03 -1.99
N THR A 728 -18.05 5.41 -3.25
CA THR A 728 -16.74 5.90 -3.74
C THR A 728 -16.60 7.43 -3.70
N ARG A 729 -17.53 8.15 -3.06
CA ARG A 729 -17.58 9.62 -3.04
C ARG A 729 -16.24 10.28 -2.70
N LEU A 730 -15.52 9.76 -1.71
CA LEU A 730 -14.25 10.32 -1.23
C LEU A 730 -13.01 9.95 -2.05
N VAL A 731 -13.14 8.97 -2.95
CA VAL A 731 -12.07 8.42 -3.81
C VAL A 731 -12.58 8.25 -5.25
N LYS A 732 -13.43 9.18 -5.70
CA LYS A 732 -14.15 9.08 -6.97
C LYS A 732 -13.18 8.97 -8.14
N GLU A 733 -12.14 9.79 -8.15
CA GLU A 733 -11.14 9.82 -9.22
C GLU A 733 -10.31 8.53 -9.22
N GLU A 734 -9.84 8.08 -8.05
CA GLU A 734 -9.08 6.84 -7.91
C GLU A 734 -9.89 5.61 -8.34
N ALA A 735 -11.15 5.55 -7.96
CA ALA A 735 -12.06 4.47 -8.33
C ALA A 735 -12.35 4.49 -9.85
N LEU A 736 -12.59 5.67 -10.43
CA LEU A 736 -12.79 5.81 -11.88
C LEU A 736 -11.55 5.36 -12.65
N ASP A 737 -10.36 5.79 -12.23
CA ASP A 737 -9.11 5.37 -12.86
C ASP A 737 -8.94 3.85 -12.76
N TYR A 738 -9.23 3.25 -11.61
CA TYR A 738 -9.17 1.81 -11.41
C TYR A 738 -10.09 1.05 -12.38
N TYR A 739 -11.36 1.44 -12.48
CA TYR A 739 -12.30 0.78 -13.38
C TYR A 739 -12.04 1.09 -14.85
N ASN A 740 -11.52 2.27 -15.19
CA ASN A 740 -11.06 2.57 -16.54
C ASN A 740 -9.90 1.65 -16.97
N LYS A 741 -9.00 1.27 -16.05
CA LYS A 741 -7.96 0.26 -16.33
C LYS A 741 -8.57 -1.11 -16.59
N TYR A 742 -9.59 -1.52 -15.84
CA TYR A 742 -10.33 -2.75 -16.12
C TYR A 742 -11.04 -2.70 -17.48
N LEU A 743 -11.64 -1.57 -17.85
CA LEU A 743 -12.23 -1.36 -19.19
C LEU A 743 -11.15 -1.43 -20.29
N GLY A 744 -9.97 -0.87 -20.04
CA GLY A 744 -8.82 -1.03 -20.92
C GLY A 744 -8.37 -2.49 -21.06
N SER A 745 -8.48 -3.30 -20.01
CA SER A 745 -8.21 -4.75 -20.08
C SER A 745 -9.23 -5.47 -20.96
N THR A 746 -10.52 -5.14 -20.93
CA THR A 746 -11.52 -5.82 -21.79
C THR A 746 -11.17 -5.63 -23.27
N SER A 747 -10.83 -4.41 -23.67
CA SER A 747 -10.44 -4.08 -25.05
C SER A 747 -9.10 -4.72 -25.44
N GLY A 748 -8.09 -4.57 -24.58
CA GLY A 748 -6.74 -5.06 -24.85
C GLY A 748 -6.63 -6.59 -24.90
N LEU A 749 -7.45 -7.30 -24.13
CA LEU A 749 -7.57 -8.76 -24.18
C LEU A 749 -8.33 -9.23 -25.43
N ARG A 750 -9.41 -8.52 -25.83
CA ARG A 750 -10.14 -8.79 -27.07
C ARG A 750 -9.21 -8.71 -28.28
N ASP A 751 -8.41 -7.64 -28.37
CA ASP A 751 -7.43 -7.45 -29.44
C ASP A 751 -6.34 -8.53 -29.45
N ASN A 752 -5.86 -8.94 -28.27
CA ASN A 752 -4.87 -10.01 -28.16
C ASN A 752 -5.42 -11.36 -28.63
N MET A 753 -6.66 -11.71 -28.24
CA MET A 753 -7.33 -12.92 -28.72
C MET A 753 -7.47 -12.92 -30.24
N GLU A 754 -7.89 -11.81 -30.85
CA GLU A 754 -8.01 -11.71 -32.31
C GLU A 754 -6.66 -11.93 -33.01
N LYS A 755 -5.57 -11.39 -32.46
CA LYS A 755 -4.21 -11.61 -32.98
C LYS A 755 -3.81 -13.08 -32.86
N ILE A 756 -4.08 -13.72 -31.73
CA ILE A 756 -3.75 -15.14 -31.50
C ILE A 756 -4.55 -16.04 -32.44
N VAL A 757 -5.85 -15.82 -32.58
CA VAL A 757 -6.70 -16.61 -33.47
C VAL A 757 -6.24 -16.49 -34.92
N LYS A 758 -5.98 -15.27 -35.40
CA LYS A 758 -5.43 -15.05 -36.77
C LYS A 758 -4.08 -15.73 -36.95
N MET A 759 -3.19 -15.65 -35.95
CA MET A 759 -1.91 -16.32 -35.99
C MET A 759 -2.07 -17.84 -36.08
N ILE A 760 -2.97 -18.44 -35.30
CA ILE A 760 -3.24 -19.89 -35.30
C ILE A 760 -3.81 -20.34 -36.65
N GLN A 761 -4.73 -19.57 -37.24
CA GLN A 761 -5.33 -19.87 -38.55
C GLN A 761 -4.31 -19.84 -39.70
N ASN A 762 -3.31 -18.96 -39.60
CA ASN A 762 -2.28 -18.80 -40.63
C ASN A 762 -1.03 -19.66 -40.40
N ARG A 763 -1.01 -20.49 -39.35
CA ARG A 763 0.20 -21.21 -38.94
C ARG A 763 0.37 -22.52 -39.70
N GLU A 764 1.48 -22.66 -40.43
CA GLU A 764 1.94 -23.96 -40.92
C GLU A 764 2.55 -24.80 -39.77
N THR A 765 2.36 -26.12 -39.83
CA THR A 765 2.61 -27.09 -38.75
C THR A 765 4.05 -27.14 -38.18
N ASN A 766 5.02 -26.49 -38.81
CA ASN A 766 6.45 -26.66 -38.51
C ASN A 766 7.13 -25.51 -37.72
N GLU A 767 6.47 -24.39 -37.40
CA GLU A 767 7.10 -23.24 -36.71
C GLU A 767 6.99 -23.25 -35.17
N LYS A 768 7.04 -24.42 -34.54
CA LYS A 768 6.79 -24.53 -33.09
C LYS A 768 7.88 -23.94 -32.21
N ASN A 769 9.14 -24.11 -32.61
CA ASN A 769 10.29 -23.78 -31.78
C ASN A 769 10.61 -22.29 -31.73
N ASN A 770 9.98 -21.48 -32.60
CA ASN A 770 10.30 -20.07 -32.79
C ASN A 770 9.51 -19.11 -31.89
N TYR A 771 8.53 -19.58 -31.11
CA TYR A 771 7.67 -18.70 -30.32
C TYR A 771 7.64 -19.06 -28.84
N GLU A 772 7.42 -18.06 -28.00
CA GLU A 772 7.17 -18.19 -26.55
C GLU A 772 5.97 -17.33 -26.14
N VAL A 773 5.37 -17.67 -25.00
CA VAL A 773 4.27 -16.90 -24.41
C VAL A 773 4.81 -16.08 -23.26
N ILE A 774 4.52 -14.78 -23.26
CA ILE A 774 4.85 -13.85 -22.18
C ILE A 774 3.60 -13.24 -21.58
N LEU A 775 3.69 -12.77 -20.34
CA LEU A 775 2.68 -11.92 -19.72
C LEU A 775 2.99 -10.46 -20.11
N GLN A 776 2.18 -9.88 -20.98
CA GLN A 776 2.37 -8.52 -21.47
C GLN A 776 1.42 -7.54 -20.76
N PHE A 777 1.99 -6.54 -20.10
CA PHE A 777 1.24 -5.46 -19.47
C PHE A 777 0.97 -4.36 -20.51
N GLN A 778 -0.30 -4.09 -20.77
CA GLN A 778 -0.74 -3.10 -21.74
C GLN A 778 -0.96 -1.74 -21.07
N GLN A 779 -0.47 -0.67 -21.69
CA GLN A 779 -0.71 0.68 -21.20
C GLN A 779 -2.20 0.99 -21.23
N GLY A 780 -2.73 1.54 -20.14
CA GLY A 780 -4.17 1.83 -20.02
C GLY A 780 -5.02 0.64 -19.56
N SER A 781 -4.44 -0.55 -19.41
CA SER A 781 -5.12 -1.75 -18.88
C SER A 781 -4.74 -2.03 -17.43
N SER A 782 -5.54 -2.83 -16.73
CA SER A 782 -5.24 -3.30 -15.37
C SER A 782 -4.07 -4.29 -15.39
N THR A 783 -3.14 -4.14 -14.46
CA THR A 783 -2.00 -5.04 -14.29
C THR A 783 -2.37 -6.37 -13.64
N PHE A 784 -3.60 -6.54 -13.16
CA PHE A 784 -4.11 -7.82 -12.67
C PHE A 784 -4.40 -8.82 -13.80
N PHE A 785 -4.61 -8.31 -15.02
CA PHE A 785 -4.96 -9.11 -16.20
C PHE A 785 -4.00 -8.83 -17.37
N PRO A 786 -2.68 -9.10 -17.24
CA PRO A 786 -1.76 -9.05 -18.38
C PRO A 786 -2.23 -9.96 -19.53
N ALA A 787 -1.97 -9.54 -20.77
CA ALA A 787 -2.29 -10.34 -21.94
C ALA A 787 -1.29 -11.50 -22.08
N LEU A 788 -1.78 -12.72 -22.28
CA LEU A 788 -0.97 -13.86 -22.70
C LEU A 788 -0.56 -13.67 -24.17
N THR A 789 0.59 -13.05 -24.43
CA THR A 789 1.03 -12.68 -25.79
C THR A 789 2.03 -13.69 -26.34
N VAL A 790 1.88 -14.04 -27.62
CA VAL A 790 2.83 -14.91 -28.35
C VAL A 790 3.89 -14.05 -29.05
N VAL A 791 5.16 -14.28 -28.75
CA VAL A 791 6.31 -13.53 -29.31
C VAL A 791 7.33 -14.48 -29.94
N LYS A 792 8.11 -14.01 -30.92
CA LYS A 792 9.20 -14.80 -31.53
C LYS A 792 10.43 -14.83 -30.61
N LYS A 793 10.98 -16.02 -30.32
CA LYS A 793 12.23 -16.22 -29.57
C LYS A 793 13.40 -15.55 -30.31
N GLY A 794 14.19 -14.75 -29.59
CA GLY A 794 15.42 -14.15 -30.11
C GLY A 794 15.34 -12.69 -30.58
N LYS A 795 14.17 -12.05 -30.61
CA LYS A 795 14.09 -10.58 -30.54
C LYS A 795 13.97 -10.22 -29.08
N GLN A 796 15.07 -9.78 -28.46
CA GLN A 796 15.02 -9.12 -27.16
C GLN A 796 13.90 -8.08 -27.20
N ALA A 797 12.88 -8.29 -26.37
CA ALA A 797 12.01 -7.22 -25.96
C ALA A 797 12.93 -6.14 -25.40
N ASN A 798 12.98 -4.98 -26.06
CA ASN A 798 13.27 -3.75 -25.35
C ASN A 798 12.30 -3.74 -24.17
N LYS A 799 12.83 -4.04 -22.98
CA LYS A 799 12.20 -3.64 -21.74
C LYS A 799 12.19 -2.12 -21.79
N GLU A 800 11.17 -1.54 -22.43
CA GLU A 800 10.68 -0.24 -22.02
C GLU A 800 10.10 -0.47 -20.62
N THR A 801 10.98 -0.44 -19.62
CA THR A 801 10.64 -0.15 -18.24
C THR A 801 10.09 1.27 -18.19
N ASN A 802 8.85 1.44 -18.64
CA ASN A 802 8.00 2.57 -18.27
C ASN A 802 7.09 2.13 -17.12
N LYS A 803 7.70 1.71 -16.01
CA LYS A 803 7.15 1.92 -14.68
C LYS A 803 8.16 2.81 -13.98
N SER A 804 7.92 4.13 -14.03
CA SER A 804 8.44 5.02 -13.01
C SER A 804 7.92 4.49 -11.68
N ILE A 805 8.83 4.06 -10.81
CA ILE A 805 8.53 3.80 -9.40
C ILE A 805 7.93 5.07 -8.78
#